data_AF-A0A327TAI7-F1
#
_entry.id   AF-A0A327TAI7-F1
#
_cell.length_a   1.000
_cell.length_b   1.000
_cell.length_c   1.000
_cell.angle_alpha   90.00
_cell.angle_beta   90.00
_cell.angle_gamma   90.00
#
_symmetry.space_group_name_H-M   'P 1'
#
loop_
_entity.id
_entity.type
_entity.pdbx_description
1 polymer ?
#
loop_
_entity_poly.entity_id
_entity_poly.type
_entity_poly.pdbx_seq_one_letter_code
_entity_poly.pdbx_strand_id
1 'polypeptide(L)'
;MTDHTTTTERIALTGVGLITGAGDDAEKSWSAISQGVSGIKTNTLFDTTELLTDWAGMVTAEQPADLDRCYALAATAIREALRTSGLDLDTVDRDRVAVVVGSSLGAMPTLENVHRGLVKDGELDAPAAAASQLPCVGDYIAAEFDLRGPRIVLSNACAASAVALGYAAELLWKGEVDHVICGGVDPLAELSAYGFSALGALDPEPCAPMSASTGLTLGEGAGFMVLESVERAAARGATPLAELGGYGLSCDGYHQTAPDPSGKGAAAAMAQALRTAGLEPQDVDYVNLHGTGTPANDVSEPKAVKLLFGAELPPASSTKSMLGHTLGAAGAVEAIVSTLAIDRGVIPPTVNTRGTASPFGLDIVPDNGRPAPLEVVASNSFAFGGNNATVVLNKPGRPARSARHTQPVHHVVVTGVAGLAGSAGSTAELTAALAEGRTGFDTLEQVAGIGERPIGRTDVKAVTKRLNPSKARRMDPLGVLAAGAVGDLYERHGKPSRAEAEGTGIVFATGYGPVTSVLNFHQGVLEQGITGANPAMFANTVVNAAAGHVAMLHRYRGYTATIANGGTSSVLALQLAARVIARGMADRIMVVVADEFPAQALATQARLPGYAKTAHVVPDGGTGTVLSEGAAAILLESEASAAARGASVLADVRGFGASGESVGIGRIGRDGEAWARALRAALAEADSTPEQIDTVVSAASGYRLVDLAQRRALALAGLAERPTHTPKAQLGETYGSAGALGLVAALAGDAPAGRLLLSSFAYGGSYAAAVIDARP
;
A
#
# COMPACT_ATOMS: atom_id res chain seq x y z
N MET A 1 14.48 18.10 29.43
CA MET A 1 14.98 16.71 29.40
C MET A 1 14.10 15.87 30.30
N THR A 2 12.94 15.45 29.81
CA THR A 2 12.19 14.32 30.35
C THR A 2 12.70 13.09 29.60
N ASP A 3 13.21 12.12 30.35
CA ASP A 3 13.67 10.83 29.85
C ASP A 3 12.43 10.04 29.37
N HIS A 4 12.04 10.22 28.11
CA HIS A 4 10.96 9.48 27.47
C HIS A 4 11.50 8.14 26.95
N THR A 5 11.84 7.23 27.87
CA THR A 5 11.83 5.81 27.53
C THR A 5 10.35 5.39 27.39
N THR A 6 9.74 5.69 26.24
CA THR A 6 8.38 5.24 25.92
C THR A 6 8.43 3.74 25.68
N THR A 7 7.93 2.96 26.64
CA THR A 7 7.57 1.56 26.38
C THR A 7 6.59 1.53 25.21
N THR A 8 6.94 0.83 24.13
CA THR A 8 6.08 0.66 22.95
C THR A 8 4.72 0.14 23.40
N GLU A 9 3.66 0.89 23.10
CA GLU A 9 2.30 0.58 23.51
C GLU A 9 1.87 -0.79 22.95
N ARG A 10 1.21 -1.61 23.78
CA ARG A 10 0.70 -2.91 23.33
C ARG A 10 -0.60 -2.67 22.57
N ILE A 11 -0.71 -3.28 21.40
CA ILE A 11 -1.86 -3.11 20.52
C ILE A 11 -2.81 -4.28 20.74
N ALA A 12 -4.00 -3.98 21.26
CA ALA A 12 -5.11 -4.89 21.38
C ALA A 12 -5.87 -4.99 20.05
N LEU A 13 -6.24 -6.22 19.70
CA LEU A 13 -7.21 -6.51 18.66
C LEU A 13 -8.54 -6.82 19.36
N THR A 14 -9.48 -5.89 19.32
CA THR A 14 -10.70 -5.95 20.14
C THR A 14 -11.95 -6.39 19.38
N GLY A 15 -11.95 -6.29 18.05
CA GLY A 15 -13.01 -6.83 17.21
C GLY A 15 -12.50 -7.32 15.86
N VAL A 16 -13.24 -8.26 15.28
CA VAL A 16 -12.97 -8.90 13.99
C VAL A 16 -14.25 -8.95 13.16
N GLY A 17 -14.09 -8.82 11.85
CA GLY A 17 -15.08 -9.17 10.85
C GLY A 17 -14.43 -9.94 9.71
N LEU A 18 -15.06 -11.03 9.29
CA LEU A 18 -14.43 -12.00 8.39
C LEU A 18 -15.47 -12.56 7.41
N ILE A 19 -15.40 -12.06 6.18
CA ILE A 19 -16.29 -12.39 5.08
C ILE A 19 -15.48 -13.11 4.01
N THR A 20 -15.73 -14.40 3.82
CA THR A 20 -14.93 -15.28 2.94
C THR A 20 -15.80 -16.29 2.22
N GLY A 21 -15.20 -17.11 1.34
CA GLY A 21 -15.91 -18.25 0.76
C GLY A 21 -16.40 -19.30 1.77
N ALA A 22 -15.85 -19.32 2.99
CA ALA A 22 -16.25 -20.24 4.06
C ALA A 22 -17.41 -19.71 4.93
N GLY A 23 -17.71 -18.42 4.86
CA GLY A 23 -18.77 -17.82 5.68
C GLY A 23 -18.92 -16.31 5.46
N ASP A 24 -20.13 -15.82 5.72
CA ASP A 24 -20.54 -14.41 5.65
C ASP A 24 -20.45 -13.70 7.01
N ASP A 25 -19.81 -14.33 8.00
CA ASP A 25 -19.44 -13.76 9.30
C ASP A 25 -18.27 -14.56 9.90
N ALA A 26 -17.65 -14.01 10.96
CA ALA A 26 -16.46 -14.59 11.58
C ALA A 26 -16.71 -15.93 12.26
N GLU A 27 -17.89 -16.13 12.86
CA GLU A 27 -18.22 -17.40 13.55
C GLU A 27 -18.46 -18.54 12.54
N LYS A 28 -19.21 -18.28 11.46
CA LYS A 28 -19.41 -19.26 10.39
C LYS A 28 -18.11 -19.58 9.67
N SER A 29 -17.33 -18.54 9.32
CA SER A 29 -16.03 -18.72 8.69
C SER A 29 -15.10 -19.56 9.57
N TRP A 30 -15.00 -19.25 10.87
CA TRP A 30 -14.18 -20.01 11.81
C TRP A 30 -14.65 -21.45 11.99
N SER A 31 -15.96 -21.67 12.14
CA SER A 31 -16.53 -23.00 12.29
C SER A 31 -16.18 -23.89 11.10
N ALA A 32 -16.32 -23.38 9.87
CA ALA A 32 -15.94 -24.08 8.67
C ALA A 32 -14.41 -24.34 8.60
N ILE A 33 -13.61 -23.30 8.79
CA ILE A 33 -12.13 -23.38 8.71
C ILE A 33 -11.56 -24.37 9.72
N SER A 34 -11.97 -24.29 10.99
CA SER A 34 -11.46 -25.16 12.06
C SER A 34 -11.80 -26.64 11.85
N GLN A 35 -12.89 -26.93 11.12
CA GLN A 35 -13.34 -28.29 10.80
C GLN A 35 -12.83 -28.79 9.44
N GLY A 36 -12.06 -27.98 8.69
CA GLY A 36 -11.58 -28.36 7.36
C GLY A 36 -12.66 -28.33 6.28
N VAL A 37 -13.75 -27.57 6.47
CA VAL A 37 -14.81 -27.42 5.48
C VAL A 37 -14.40 -26.36 4.46
N SER A 38 -14.25 -26.78 3.20
CA SER A 38 -13.83 -25.88 2.12
C SER A 38 -14.97 -24.95 1.67
N GLY A 39 -14.63 -23.67 1.49
CA GLY A 39 -15.46 -22.65 0.83
C GLY A 39 -15.24 -22.56 -0.68
N ILE A 40 -14.29 -23.33 -1.24
CA ILE A 40 -14.01 -23.38 -2.68
C ILE A 40 -15.14 -24.14 -3.40
N LYS A 41 -15.71 -23.50 -4.43
CA LYS A 41 -16.82 -24.01 -5.23
C LYS A 41 -16.66 -23.60 -6.70
N THR A 42 -17.49 -24.11 -7.59
CA THR A 42 -17.55 -23.65 -8.99
C THR A 42 -17.96 -22.18 -9.05
N ASN A 43 -17.19 -21.37 -9.78
CA ASN A 43 -17.38 -19.94 -9.95
C ASN A 43 -18.68 -19.62 -10.68
N THR A 44 -19.40 -18.63 -10.18
CA THR A 44 -20.65 -18.14 -10.79
C THR A 44 -20.64 -16.63 -11.04
N LEU A 45 -19.52 -15.95 -10.81
CA LEU A 45 -19.43 -14.48 -10.89
C LEU A 45 -19.11 -13.97 -12.30
N PHE A 46 -18.44 -14.77 -13.12
CA PHE A 46 -18.07 -14.46 -14.50
C PHE A 46 -17.79 -15.76 -15.29
N ASP A 47 -17.67 -15.64 -16.61
CA ASP A 47 -17.39 -16.77 -17.48
C ASP A 47 -15.96 -17.30 -17.29
N THR A 48 -15.84 -18.61 -17.01
CA THR A 48 -14.56 -19.28 -16.79
C THR A 48 -14.22 -20.27 -17.90
N THR A 49 -14.97 -20.30 -19.00
CA THR A 49 -14.84 -21.30 -20.07
C THR A 49 -13.43 -21.38 -20.68
N GLU A 50 -12.70 -20.25 -20.71
CA GLU A 50 -11.33 -20.17 -21.24
C GLU A 50 -10.23 -20.28 -20.18
N LEU A 51 -10.60 -20.41 -18.90
CA LEU A 51 -9.66 -20.43 -17.79
C LEU A 51 -9.20 -21.86 -17.49
N LEU A 52 -8.06 -21.99 -16.81
CA LEU A 52 -7.53 -23.29 -16.39
C LEU A 52 -8.45 -24.05 -15.42
N THR A 53 -9.33 -23.34 -14.72
CA THR A 53 -10.22 -23.89 -13.70
C THR A 53 -11.42 -22.98 -13.48
N ASP A 54 -12.52 -23.55 -13.01
CA ASP A 54 -13.71 -22.84 -12.53
C ASP A 54 -13.78 -22.80 -11.00
N TRP A 55 -12.83 -23.41 -10.28
CA TRP A 55 -12.85 -23.39 -8.81
C TRP A 55 -12.47 -22.02 -8.25
N ALA A 56 -13.29 -21.50 -7.32
CA ALA A 56 -13.04 -20.26 -6.61
C ALA A 56 -13.62 -20.26 -5.19
N GLY A 57 -12.96 -19.58 -4.26
CA GLY A 57 -13.53 -19.24 -2.95
C GLY A 57 -14.42 -18.00 -3.05
N MET A 58 -15.72 -18.20 -3.22
CA MET A 58 -16.69 -17.11 -3.45
C MET A 58 -17.50 -16.76 -2.20
N VAL A 59 -17.57 -15.47 -1.88
CA VAL A 59 -18.43 -14.97 -0.82
C VAL A 59 -19.90 -15.06 -1.24
N THR A 60 -20.75 -15.63 -0.40
CA THR A 60 -22.20 -15.76 -0.64
C THR A 60 -23.04 -14.64 -0.03
N ALA A 61 -22.42 -13.65 0.61
CA ALA A 61 -23.12 -12.50 1.19
C ALA A 61 -23.88 -11.70 0.11
N GLU A 62 -24.95 -11.04 0.54
CA GLU A 62 -25.80 -10.23 -0.35
C GLU A 62 -24.98 -9.10 -1.00
N GLN A 63 -25.14 -8.95 -2.32
CA GLN A 63 -24.47 -7.92 -3.12
C GLN A 63 -25.50 -6.84 -3.52
N PRO A 64 -25.37 -5.59 -3.04
CA PRO A 64 -26.17 -4.49 -3.53
C PRO A 64 -25.90 -4.22 -5.02
N ALA A 65 -26.95 -3.93 -5.78
CA ALA A 65 -26.86 -3.78 -7.25
C ALA A 65 -26.17 -2.48 -7.70
N ASP A 66 -26.17 -1.45 -6.85
CA ASP A 66 -25.65 -0.11 -7.11
C ASP A 66 -24.30 0.16 -6.43
N LEU A 67 -23.71 -0.85 -5.81
CA LEU A 67 -22.43 -0.77 -5.10
C LEU A 67 -21.46 -1.80 -5.65
N ASP A 68 -20.19 -1.41 -5.85
CA ASP A 68 -19.16 -2.36 -6.25
C ASP A 68 -18.96 -3.44 -5.16
N ARG A 69 -18.62 -4.66 -5.60
CA ARG A 69 -18.39 -5.81 -4.73
C ARG A 69 -17.30 -5.56 -3.69
N CYS A 70 -16.23 -4.85 -4.04
CA CYS A 70 -15.18 -4.45 -3.10
C CYS A 70 -15.76 -3.65 -1.92
N TYR A 71 -16.60 -2.65 -2.20
CA TYR A 71 -17.18 -1.77 -1.20
C TYR A 71 -18.18 -2.51 -0.30
N ALA A 72 -19.04 -3.34 -0.90
CA ALA A 72 -20.03 -4.14 -0.16
C ALA A 72 -19.36 -5.12 0.83
N LEU A 73 -18.33 -5.83 0.38
CA LEU A 73 -17.56 -6.76 1.21
C LEU A 73 -16.87 -6.02 2.37
N ALA A 74 -16.21 -4.90 2.09
CA ALA A 74 -15.54 -4.09 3.10
C ALA A 74 -16.53 -3.56 4.16
N ALA A 75 -17.65 -2.96 3.74
CA ALA A 75 -18.66 -2.45 4.66
C ALA A 75 -19.22 -3.55 5.57
N THR A 76 -19.49 -4.74 5.00
CA THR A 76 -20.01 -5.87 5.77
C THR A 76 -19.03 -6.32 6.85
N ALA A 77 -17.76 -6.51 6.48
CA ALA A 77 -16.70 -6.90 7.42
C ALA A 77 -16.45 -5.83 8.50
N ILE A 78 -16.45 -4.54 8.15
CA ILE A 78 -16.23 -3.46 9.12
C ILE A 78 -17.39 -3.34 10.10
N ARG A 79 -18.64 -3.45 9.63
CA ARG A 79 -19.82 -3.48 10.53
C ARG A 79 -19.72 -4.63 11.52
N GLU A 80 -19.26 -5.80 11.08
CA GLU A 80 -19.01 -6.93 11.97
C GLU A 80 -17.90 -6.64 12.98
N ALA A 81 -16.76 -6.09 12.54
CA ALA A 81 -15.62 -5.75 13.41
C ALA A 81 -15.99 -4.69 14.47
N LEU A 82 -16.73 -3.65 14.09
CA LEU A 82 -17.24 -2.64 15.01
C LEU A 82 -18.20 -3.27 16.03
N ARG A 83 -19.16 -4.09 15.57
CA ARG A 83 -20.10 -4.80 16.44
C ARG A 83 -19.39 -5.71 17.45
N THR A 84 -18.41 -6.50 17.01
CA THR A 84 -17.69 -7.43 17.89
C THR A 84 -16.74 -6.71 18.84
N SER A 85 -16.19 -5.57 18.43
CA SER A 85 -15.35 -4.73 19.30
C SER A 85 -16.11 -4.00 20.40
N GLY A 86 -17.42 -3.74 20.20
CA GLY A 86 -18.20 -2.85 21.04
C GLY A 86 -17.74 -1.38 20.98
N LEU A 87 -16.96 -0.98 19.97
CA LEU A 87 -16.55 0.41 19.75
C LEU A 87 -17.74 1.20 19.21
N ASP A 88 -18.26 2.10 20.03
CA ASP A 88 -19.30 3.03 19.61
C ASP A 88 -18.66 4.29 19.00
N LEU A 89 -18.75 4.40 17.67
CA LEU A 89 -18.21 5.52 16.92
C LEU A 89 -18.86 6.88 17.27
N ASP A 90 -20.05 6.90 17.89
CA ASP A 90 -20.68 8.15 18.35
C ASP A 90 -20.06 8.68 19.66
N THR A 91 -19.29 7.86 20.36
CA THR A 91 -18.70 8.20 21.68
C THR A 91 -17.22 8.55 21.62
N VAL A 92 -16.54 8.26 20.51
CA VAL A 92 -15.11 8.48 20.33
C VAL A 92 -14.82 9.66 19.42
N ASP A 93 -13.60 10.20 19.51
CA ASP A 93 -13.13 11.21 18.57
C ASP A 93 -12.83 10.59 17.20
N ARG A 94 -13.75 10.79 16.24
CA ARG A 94 -13.63 10.29 14.86
C ARG A 94 -12.43 10.87 14.09
N ASP A 95 -11.84 11.97 14.56
CA ASP A 95 -10.61 12.53 13.98
C ASP A 95 -9.37 11.72 14.38
N ARG A 96 -9.50 10.89 15.42
CA ARG A 96 -8.47 9.97 15.92
C ARG A 96 -8.81 8.51 15.62
N VAL A 97 -9.69 8.24 14.66
CA VAL A 97 -9.96 6.90 14.12
C VAL A 97 -9.41 6.81 12.69
N ALA A 98 -8.39 5.99 12.48
CA ALA A 98 -7.79 5.77 11.16
C ALA A 98 -8.41 4.61 10.39
N VAL A 99 -8.31 4.68 9.06
CA VAL A 99 -8.68 3.62 8.12
C VAL A 99 -7.42 3.13 7.40
N VAL A 100 -7.05 1.87 7.60
CA VAL A 100 -5.82 1.29 7.03
C VAL A 100 -6.18 0.02 6.25
N VAL A 101 -6.14 0.08 4.93
CA VAL A 101 -6.71 -0.96 4.06
C VAL A 101 -5.65 -1.55 3.15
N GLY A 102 -5.55 -2.87 3.11
CA GLY A 102 -4.83 -3.60 2.06
C GLY A 102 -5.74 -4.03 0.92
N SER A 103 -5.38 -3.71 -0.32
CA SER A 103 -6.10 -4.18 -1.51
C SER A 103 -5.16 -4.22 -2.73
N SER A 104 -5.34 -5.22 -3.59
CA SER A 104 -4.61 -5.32 -4.86
C SER A 104 -5.46 -4.89 -6.06
N LEU A 105 -6.78 -5.00 -5.95
CA LEU A 105 -7.70 -4.79 -7.05
C LEU A 105 -8.60 -3.57 -6.85
N GLY A 106 -9.04 -3.29 -5.62
CA GLY A 106 -10.07 -2.29 -5.36
C GLY A 106 -11.38 -2.64 -6.06
N ALA A 107 -12.10 -1.62 -6.56
CA ALA A 107 -13.35 -1.78 -7.29
C ALA A 107 -13.16 -2.24 -8.75
N MET A 108 -12.35 -3.27 -8.95
CA MET A 108 -11.98 -3.80 -10.27
C MET A 108 -13.19 -4.28 -11.09
N PRO A 109 -14.22 -4.96 -10.53
CA PRO A 109 -15.39 -5.37 -11.31
C PRO A 109 -16.08 -4.20 -12.03
N THR A 110 -16.25 -3.06 -11.35
CA THR A 110 -16.78 -1.85 -12.00
C THR A 110 -15.81 -1.30 -13.04
N LEU A 111 -14.51 -1.24 -12.74
CA LEU A 111 -13.50 -0.70 -13.67
C LEU A 111 -13.38 -1.55 -14.95
N GLU A 112 -13.47 -2.88 -14.85
CA GLU A 112 -13.51 -3.82 -15.98
C GLU A 112 -14.75 -3.56 -16.86
N ASN A 113 -15.92 -3.36 -16.25
CA ASN A 113 -17.15 -3.05 -16.98
C ASN A 113 -17.07 -1.70 -17.72
N VAL A 114 -16.53 -0.67 -17.07
CA VAL A 114 -16.30 0.63 -17.71
C VAL A 114 -15.33 0.50 -18.88
N HIS A 115 -14.24 -0.24 -18.69
CA HIS A 115 -13.27 -0.45 -19.77
C HIS A 115 -13.85 -1.29 -20.92
N ARG A 116 -14.73 -2.25 -20.63
CA ARG A 116 -15.44 -3.06 -21.64
C ARG A 116 -16.34 -2.21 -22.53
N GLY A 117 -17.13 -1.30 -21.94
CA GLY A 117 -17.94 -0.34 -22.71
C GLY A 117 -17.07 0.56 -23.59
N LEU A 118 -15.91 1.00 -23.09
CA LEU A 118 -14.97 1.78 -23.88
C LEU A 118 -14.41 1.00 -25.08
N VAL A 119 -13.97 -0.25 -24.88
CA VAL A 119 -13.37 -1.07 -25.94
C VAL A 119 -14.40 -1.53 -26.97
N LYS A 120 -15.58 -1.96 -26.53
CA LYS A 120 -16.61 -2.53 -27.42
C LYS A 120 -17.48 -1.48 -28.10
N ASP A 121 -17.87 -0.46 -27.34
CA ASP A 121 -18.89 0.51 -27.76
C ASP A 121 -18.32 1.92 -27.99
N GLY A 122 -17.06 2.16 -27.57
CA GLY A 122 -16.44 3.49 -27.63
C GLY A 122 -16.95 4.43 -26.54
N GLU A 123 -17.67 3.92 -25.54
CA GLU A 123 -18.33 4.71 -24.50
C GLU A 123 -17.53 4.69 -23.18
N LEU A 124 -17.16 5.88 -22.69
CA LEU A 124 -16.46 6.04 -21.41
C LEU A 124 -17.39 6.62 -20.34
N ASP A 125 -17.74 5.80 -19.34
CA ASP A 125 -18.32 6.27 -18.09
C ASP A 125 -17.23 6.84 -17.17
N ALA A 126 -16.94 8.13 -17.35
CA ALA A 126 -15.90 8.81 -16.59
C ALA A 126 -16.19 8.90 -15.07
N PRO A 127 -17.42 9.21 -14.61
CA PRO A 127 -17.76 9.13 -13.20
C PRO A 127 -17.49 7.75 -12.58
N ALA A 128 -17.90 6.66 -13.23
CA ALA A 128 -17.67 5.31 -12.72
C ALA A 128 -16.18 4.94 -12.72
N ALA A 129 -15.43 5.29 -13.78
CA ALA A 129 -13.98 5.09 -13.82
C ALA A 129 -13.27 5.80 -12.66
N ALA A 130 -13.62 7.07 -12.42
CA ALA A 130 -13.02 7.87 -11.36
C ALA A 130 -13.39 7.39 -9.95
N ALA A 131 -14.60 6.84 -9.79
CA ALA A 131 -15.08 6.32 -8.52
C ALA A 131 -14.61 4.88 -8.20
N SER A 132 -13.86 4.26 -9.11
CA SER A 132 -13.41 2.86 -9.00
C SER A 132 -11.89 2.71 -8.97
N GLN A 133 -11.15 3.81 -8.82
CA GLN A 133 -9.70 3.75 -8.64
C GLN A 133 -9.36 3.09 -7.30
N LEU A 134 -8.20 2.44 -7.21
CA LEU A 134 -7.79 1.70 -6.00
C LEU A 134 -7.89 2.51 -4.68
N PRO A 135 -7.50 3.80 -4.61
CA PRO A 135 -7.65 4.59 -3.38
C PRO A 135 -9.09 4.75 -2.90
N CYS A 136 -10.08 4.63 -3.80
CA CYS A 136 -11.49 4.90 -3.50
C CYS A 136 -12.10 3.91 -2.50
N VAL A 137 -11.48 2.76 -2.25
CA VAL A 137 -11.88 1.86 -1.16
C VAL A 137 -11.76 2.55 0.21
N GLY A 138 -10.67 3.30 0.44
CA GLY A 138 -10.48 4.06 1.67
C GLY A 138 -11.46 5.24 1.78
N ASP A 139 -11.76 5.89 0.65
CA ASP A 139 -12.72 7.00 0.61
C ASP A 139 -14.16 6.52 0.88
N TYR A 140 -14.54 5.38 0.32
CA TYR A 140 -15.82 4.74 0.57
C TYR A 140 -15.98 4.40 2.05
N ILE A 141 -15.00 3.71 2.63
CA ILE A 141 -15.04 3.33 4.06
C ILE A 141 -15.13 4.58 4.94
N ALA A 142 -14.32 5.61 4.68
CA ALA A 142 -14.37 6.83 5.47
C ALA A 142 -15.74 7.53 5.40
N ALA A 143 -16.40 7.53 4.26
CA ALA A 143 -17.74 8.11 4.11
C ALA A 143 -18.84 7.25 4.72
N GLU A 144 -18.81 5.93 4.50
CA GLU A 144 -19.80 4.98 5.02
C GLU A 144 -19.86 4.98 6.56
N PHE A 145 -18.70 5.14 7.22
CA PHE A 145 -18.59 5.08 8.68
C PHE A 145 -18.28 6.44 9.33
N ASP A 146 -18.37 7.54 8.58
CA ASP A 146 -18.07 8.91 9.01
C ASP A 146 -16.70 9.09 9.70
N LEU A 147 -15.65 8.47 9.16
CA LEU A 147 -14.31 8.48 9.74
C LEU A 147 -13.49 9.65 9.19
N ARG A 148 -12.84 10.39 10.08
CA ARG A 148 -12.20 11.69 9.78
C ARG A 148 -10.70 11.74 10.14
N GLY A 149 -10.17 10.63 10.67
CA GLY A 149 -8.74 10.45 10.89
C GLY A 149 -7.97 10.12 9.60
N PRO A 150 -6.67 9.81 9.74
CA PRO A 150 -5.83 9.39 8.62
C PRO A 150 -6.42 8.18 7.90
N ARG A 151 -6.30 8.15 6.57
CA ARG A 151 -6.60 6.95 5.80
C ARG A 151 -5.53 6.62 4.78
N ILE A 152 -5.29 5.34 4.59
CA ILE A 152 -4.25 4.83 3.69
C ILE A 152 -4.67 3.51 3.05
N VAL A 153 -4.30 3.35 1.78
CA VAL A 153 -4.43 2.11 1.02
C VAL A 153 -3.05 1.57 0.67
N LEU A 154 -2.79 0.32 1.08
CA LEU A 154 -1.56 -0.42 0.84
C LEU A 154 -1.80 -1.44 -0.29
N SER A 155 -0.83 -1.61 -1.18
CA SER A 155 -0.98 -2.48 -2.36
C SER A 155 0.30 -3.26 -2.69
N ASN A 156 0.77 -4.05 -1.73
CA ASN A 156 1.89 -4.99 -1.90
C ASN A 156 1.42 -6.34 -2.47
N ALA A 157 0.53 -6.32 -3.46
CA ALA A 157 -0.15 -7.50 -3.99
C ALA A 157 -0.71 -8.38 -2.83
N CYS A 158 -0.40 -9.68 -2.83
CA CYS A 158 -0.85 -10.66 -1.85
C CYS A 158 -0.50 -10.32 -0.38
N ALA A 159 0.48 -9.44 -0.16
CA ALA A 159 0.93 -9.01 1.16
C ALA A 159 0.30 -7.68 1.62
N ALA A 160 -0.59 -7.07 0.81
CA ALA A 160 -1.13 -5.74 1.04
C ALA A 160 -1.70 -5.52 2.46
N SER A 161 -2.58 -6.41 2.92
CA SER A 161 -3.21 -6.27 4.24
C SER A 161 -2.30 -6.67 5.42
N ALA A 162 -1.28 -7.50 5.20
CA ALA A 162 -0.24 -7.74 6.21
C ALA A 162 0.65 -6.50 6.40
N VAL A 163 0.99 -5.81 5.30
CA VAL A 163 1.68 -4.51 5.34
C VAL A 163 0.79 -3.44 6.00
N ALA A 164 -0.52 -3.47 5.72
CA ALA A 164 -1.50 -2.59 6.35
C ALA A 164 -1.50 -2.72 7.88
N LEU A 165 -1.43 -3.94 8.42
CA LEU A 165 -1.30 -4.18 9.87
C LEU A 165 -0.01 -3.57 10.45
N GLY A 166 1.11 -3.67 9.73
CA GLY A 166 2.35 -3.01 10.13
C GLY A 166 2.23 -1.49 10.17
N TYR A 167 1.57 -0.89 9.18
CA TYR A 167 1.33 0.56 9.15
C TYR A 167 0.39 1.01 10.29
N ALA A 168 -0.67 0.23 10.58
CA ALA A 168 -1.56 0.49 11.70
C ALA A 168 -0.82 0.48 13.04
N ALA A 169 0.14 -0.43 13.22
CA ALA A 169 0.99 -0.45 14.39
C ALA A 169 1.84 0.83 14.52
N GLU A 170 2.42 1.31 13.42
CA GLU A 170 3.19 2.55 13.43
C GLU A 170 2.35 3.79 13.81
N LEU A 171 1.08 3.86 13.39
CA LEU A 171 0.18 4.93 13.80
C LEU A 171 -0.12 4.90 15.31
N LEU A 172 -0.45 3.72 15.84
CA LEU A 172 -0.78 3.54 17.26
C LEU A 172 0.44 3.77 18.14
N TRP A 173 1.59 3.19 17.81
CA TRP A 173 2.83 3.38 18.59
C TRP A 173 3.31 4.82 18.63
N LYS A 174 2.98 5.62 17.61
CA LYS A 174 3.28 7.04 17.59
C LYS A 174 2.23 7.89 18.34
N GLY A 175 1.06 7.32 18.66
CA GLY A 175 -0.03 8.02 19.35
C GLY A 175 -0.79 9.00 18.45
N GLU A 176 -0.70 8.85 17.13
CA GLU A 176 -1.38 9.73 16.17
C GLU A 176 -2.89 9.53 16.15
N VAL A 177 -3.31 8.31 16.48
CA VAL A 177 -4.69 7.86 16.47
C VAL A 177 -4.93 7.01 17.72
N ASP A 178 -6.19 6.91 18.11
CA ASP A 178 -6.61 6.11 19.27
C ASP A 178 -7.15 4.75 18.85
N HIS A 179 -7.76 4.70 17.66
CA HIS A 179 -8.31 3.49 17.07
C HIS A 179 -7.92 3.41 15.59
N VAL A 180 -7.72 2.18 15.11
CA VAL A 180 -7.54 1.89 13.70
C VAL A 180 -8.51 0.82 13.27
N ILE A 181 -9.32 1.12 12.26
CA ILE A 181 -10.05 0.11 11.48
C ILE A 181 -9.07 -0.37 10.40
N CYS A 182 -8.47 -1.54 10.64
CA CYS A 182 -7.40 -2.08 9.83
C CYS A 182 -7.84 -3.39 9.17
N GLY A 183 -7.55 -3.59 7.90
CA GLY A 183 -7.95 -4.83 7.23
C GLY A 183 -7.53 -4.92 5.77
N GLY A 184 -8.25 -5.73 5.02
CA GLY A 184 -8.13 -5.80 3.57
C GLY A 184 -9.34 -6.40 2.90
N VAL A 185 -9.48 -6.10 1.62
CA VAL A 185 -10.58 -6.55 0.77
C VAL A 185 -10.07 -6.71 -0.66
N ASP A 186 -10.51 -7.78 -1.34
CA ASP A 186 -10.41 -7.91 -2.78
C ASP A 186 -11.57 -8.80 -3.28
N PRO A 187 -12.32 -8.36 -4.31
CA PRO A 187 -13.31 -9.18 -4.98
C PRO A 187 -12.65 -10.12 -6.00
N LEU A 188 -13.37 -11.14 -6.44
CA LEU A 188 -12.99 -11.90 -7.63
C LEU A 188 -13.22 -11.01 -8.87
N ALA A 189 -12.25 -11.01 -9.79
CA ALA A 189 -12.26 -10.15 -10.98
C ALA A 189 -11.64 -10.87 -12.19
N GLU A 190 -12.15 -10.58 -13.40
CA GLU A 190 -11.70 -11.23 -14.64
C GLU A 190 -10.21 -10.97 -14.91
N LEU A 191 -9.72 -9.76 -14.63
CA LEU A 191 -8.32 -9.36 -14.77
C LEU A 191 -7.39 -10.34 -14.05
N SER A 192 -7.71 -10.65 -12.78
CA SER A 192 -6.92 -11.57 -11.97
C SER A 192 -7.07 -13.02 -12.46
N ALA A 193 -8.29 -13.44 -12.80
CA ALA A 193 -8.58 -14.80 -13.23
C ALA A 193 -7.86 -15.16 -14.54
N TYR A 194 -7.97 -14.30 -15.56
CA TYR A 194 -7.22 -14.44 -16.82
C TYR A 194 -5.71 -14.32 -16.61
N GLY A 195 -5.27 -13.42 -15.73
CA GLY A 195 -3.85 -13.22 -15.44
C GLY A 195 -3.17 -14.43 -14.83
N PHE A 196 -3.77 -15.00 -13.78
CA PHE A 196 -3.24 -16.21 -13.14
C PHE A 196 -3.39 -17.44 -14.05
N SER A 197 -4.45 -17.51 -14.86
CA SER A 197 -4.60 -18.55 -15.89
C SER A 197 -3.47 -18.49 -16.92
N ALA A 198 -3.17 -17.29 -17.45
CA ALA A 198 -2.09 -17.07 -18.41
C ALA A 198 -0.69 -17.35 -17.84
N LEU A 199 -0.50 -17.17 -16.53
CA LEU A 199 0.74 -17.55 -15.84
C LEU A 199 0.90 -19.06 -15.67
N GLY A 200 -0.15 -19.86 -15.89
CA GLY A 200 -0.15 -21.28 -15.51
C GLY A 200 -0.13 -21.48 -14.00
N ALA A 201 -0.65 -20.50 -13.24
CA ALA A 201 -0.54 -20.46 -11.79
C ALA A 201 -1.77 -21.03 -11.06
N LEU A 202 -2.85 -21.32 -11.78
CA LEU A 202 -4.08 -21.87 -11.21
C LEU A 202 -4.01 -23.40 -11.12
N ASP A 203 -4.50 -23.95 -10.02
CA ASP A 203 -4.66 -25.39 -9.83
C ASP A 203 -5.94 -25.88 -10.55
N PRO A 204 -5.89 -27.02 -11.28
CA PRO A 204 -7.10 -27.60 -11.88
C PRO A 204 -8.09 -28.14 -10.83
N GLU A 205 -7.63 -28.44 -9.61
CA GLU A 205 -8.47 -28.86 -8.48
C GLU A 205 -8.43 -27.80 -7.35
N PRO A 206 -9.35 -27.85 -6.37
CA PRO A 206 -9.19 -27.05 -5.16
C PRO A 206 -7.80 -27.26 -4.53
N CYS A 207 -7.10 -26.16 -4.27
CA CYS A 207 -5.69 -26.24 -3.91
C CYS A 207 -5.45 -26.97 -2.57
N ALA A 208 -4.29 -27.61 -2.49
CA ALA A 208 -3.74 -28.38 -1.37
C ALA A 208 -2.28 -27.94 -1.11
N PRO A 209 -2.07 -26.71 -0.58
CA PRO A 209 -0.74 -26.16 -0.40
C PRO A 209 0.18 -27.05 0.44
N MET A 210 1.48 -27.03 0.14
CA MET A 210 2.51 -27.84 0.80
C MET A 210 2.29 -29.35 0.71
N SER A 211 1.40 -29.80 -0.18
CA SER A 211 1.00 -31.18 -0.36
C SER A 211 0.89 -31.50 -1.86
N ALA A 212 -0.32 -31.68 -2.39
CA ALA A 212 -0.53 -32.22 -3.73
C ALA A 212 -0.79 -31.15 -4.82
N SER A 213 -0.84 -29.86 -4.46
CA SER A 213 -1.12 -28.79 -5.42
C SER A 213 -0.03 -28.56 -6.47
N THR A 214 -0.47 -28.06 -7.63
CA THR A 214 0.39 -27.54 -8.70
C THR A 214 0.12 -26.08 -9.03
N GLY A 215 -0.83 -25.45 -8.33
CA GLY A 215 -1.16 -24.04 -8.46
C GLY A 215 -1.98 -23.56 -7.25
N LEU A 216 -2.52 -22.36 -7.38
CA LEU A 216 -3.45 -21.77 -6.41
C LEU A 216 -4.90 -21.87 -6.89
N THR A 217 -5.84 -21.84 -5.96
CA THR A 217 -7.25 -21.51 -6.25
C THR A 217 -7.49 -20.04 -5.91
N LEU A 218 -8.16 -19.27 -6.76
CA LEU A 218 -8.49 -17.87 -6.44
C LEU A 218 -9.63 -17.79 -5.43
N GLY A 219 -9.64 -16.74 -4.63
CA GLY A 219 -10.76 -16.44 -3.74
C GLY A 219 -10.96 -14.94 -3.63
N GLU A 220 -12.07 -14.57 -3.02
CA GLU A 220 -12.36 -13.21 -2.57
C GLU A 220 -12.68 -13.20 -1.08
N GLY A 221 -12.58 -12.01 -0.51
CA GLY A 221 -13.00 -11.81 0.86
C GLY A 221 -12.66 -10.43 1.39
N ALA A 222 -13.15 -10.18 2.59
CA ALA A 222 -12.82 -9.03 3.39
C ALA A 222 -12.55 -9.47 4.84
N GLY A 223 -11.43 -9.01 5.39
CA GLY A 223 -11.07 -9.19 6.78
C GLY A 223 -10.75 -7.84 7.40
N PHE A 224 -11.47 -7.45 8.45
CA PHE A 224 -11.24 -6.18 9.16
C PHE A 224 -11.18 -6.38 10.67
N MET A 225 -10.36 -5.55 11.30
CA MET A 225 -10.10 -5.56 12.74
C MET A 225 -10.22 -4.15 13.30
N VAL A 226 -10.62 -4.07 14.57
CA VAL A 226 -10.50 -2.85 15.38
C VAL A 226 -9.25 -3.01 16.25
N LEU A 227 -8.28 -2.13 16.02
CA LEU A 227 -7.02 -2.07 16.75
C LEU A 227 -6.99 -0.80 17.61
N GLU A 228 -6.55 -0.95 18.85
CA GLU A 228 -6.36 0.15 19.81
C GLU A 228 -5.29 -0.26 20.82
N SER A 229 -4.90 0.63 21.73
CA SER A 229 -4.01 0.21 22.81
C SER A 229 -4.71 -0.67 23.85
N VAL A 230 -3.96 -1.56 24.49
CA VAL A 230 -4.48 -2.40 25.57
C VAL A 230 -5.07 -1.55 26.69
N GLU A 231 -4.46 -0.41 26.98
CA GLU A 231 -4.92 0.56 27.98
C GLU A 231 -6.28 1.17 27.59
N ARG A 232 -6.46 1.54 26.32
CA ARG A 232 -7.75 2.05 25.80
C ARG A 232 -8.83 0.99 25.77
N ALA A 233 -8.49 -0.22 25.31
CA ALA A 233 -9.38 -1.36 25.33
C ALA A 233 -9.89 -1.61 26.76
N ALA A 234 -8.98 -1.66 27.74
CA ALA A 234 -9.33 -1.83 29.15
C ALA A 234 -10.19 -0.68 29.69
N ALA A 235 -9.89 0.57 29.33
CA ALA A 235 -10.64 1.76 29.79
C ALA A 235 -12.11 1.74 29.36
N ARG A 236 -12.43 1.17 28.20
CA ARG A 236 -13.81 0.99 27.71
C ARG A 236 -14.40 -0.39 28.02
N GLY A 237 -13.73 -1.22 28.80
CA GLY A 237 -14.19 -2.56 29.19
C GLY A 237 -14.13 -3.62 28.08
N ALA A 238 -13.32 -3.39 27.04
CA ALA A 238 -13.12 -4.36 25.97
C ALA A 238 -12.08 -5.41 26.35
N THR A 239 -12.37 -6.66 26.01
CA THR A 239 -11.44 -7.78 26.14
C THR A 239 -10.76 -8.02 24.79
N PRO A 240 -9.42 -7.92 24.70
CA PRO A 240 -8.71 -8.24 23.46
C PRO A 240 -8.88 -9.73 23.10
N LEU A 241 -9.06 -10.03 21.82
CA LEU A 241 -9.03 -11.40 21.28
C LEU A 241 -7.58 -11.89 21.09
N ALA A 242 -6.72 -10.96 20.67
CA ALA A 242 -5.28 -11.12 20.57
C ALA A 242 -4.60 -9.75 20.74
N GLU A 243 -3.27 -9.76 20.81
CA GLU A 243 -2.45 -8.57 20.65
C GLU A 243 -1.65 -8.65 19.36
N LEU A 244 -1.54 -7.53 18.63
CA LEU A 244 -0.59 -7.39 17.54
C LEU A 244 0.81 -7.25 18.17
N GLY A 245 1.55 -8.36 18.14
CA GLY A 245 2.85 -8.50 18.78
C GLY A 245 3.93 -7.72 18.06
N GLY A 246 4.00 -7.87 16.74
CA GLY A 246 4.98 -7.21 15.89
C GLY A 246 4.78 -7.53 14.42
N TYR A 247 5.57 -6.88 13.57
CA TYR A 247 5.55 -7.10 12.13
C TYR A 247 6.97 -6.99 11.55
N GLY A 248 7.17 -7.60 10.39
CA GLY A 248 8.45 -7.59 9.69
C GLY A 248 8.25 -7.68 8.18
N LEU A 249 8.96 -6.82 7.45
CA LEU A 249 8.86 -6.69 6.00
C LEU A 249 10.25 -6.82 5.37
N SER A 250 10.33 -7.45 4.20
CA SER A 250 11.58 -7.57 3.44
C SER A 250 11.33 -7.67 1.93
N CYS A 251 12.37 -7.41 1.13
CA CYS A 251 12.35 -7.59 -0.31
C CYS A 251 13.32 -8.68 -0.76
N ASP A 252 12.95 -9.50 -1.74
CA ASP A 252 13.88 -10.48 -2.32
C ASP A 252 14.87 -9.84 -3.30
N GLY A 253 14.43 -8.80 -4.04
CA GLY A 253 15.19 -8.20 -5.14
C GLY A 253 15.55 -9.21 -6.24
N TYR A 254 14.70 -10.22 -6.47
CA TYR A 254 15.04 -11.43 -7.24
C TYR A 254 14.33 -11.55 -8.59
N HIS A 255 12.99 -11.64 -8.60
CA HIS A 255 12.18 -11.85 -9.81
C HIS A 255 10.82 -11.12 -9.72
N GLN A 256 10.17 -10.88 -10.87
CA GLN A 256 8.89 -10.16 -10.94
C GLN A 256 7.74 -10.93 -10.26
N THR A 257 7.72 -12.26 -10.39
CA THR A 257 6.61 -13.10 -9.91
C THR A 257 7.06 -14.29 -9.07
N ALA A 258 8.36 -14.64 -9.12
CA ALA A 258 8.87 -15.83 -8.43
C ALA A 258 9.57 -15.38 -7.14
N PRO A 259 9.34 -16.07 -6.00
CA PRO A 259 10.07 -15.82 -4.78
C PRO A 259 11.56 -16.19 -4.94
N ASP A 260 12.42 -15.64 -4.09
CA ASP A 260 13.81 -16.12 -3.97
C ASP A 260 13.78 -17.59 -3.53
N PRO A 261 14.30 -18.53 -4.35
CA PRO A 261 14.26 -19.96 -4.07
C PRO A 261 15.07 -20.37 -2.84
N SER A 262 15.90 -19.48 -2.30
CA SER A 262 16.62 -19.69 -1.04
C SER A 262 15.76 -19.43 0.21
N GLY A 263 14.64 -18.70 0.09
CA GLY A 263 13.78 -18.35 1.21
C GLY A 263 14.36 -17.28 2.16
N LYS A 264 15.47 -16.62 1.80
CA LYS A 264 16.16 -15.67 2.68
C LYS A 264 15.35 -14.40 2.97
N GLY A 265 14.67 -13.83 1.98
CA GLY A 265 13.81 -12.67 2.19
C GLY A 265 12.66 -13.00 3.13
N ALA A 266 11.91 -14.07 2.85
CA ALA A 266 10.84 -14.56 3.73
C ALA A 266 11.34 -14.83 5.16
N ALA A 267 12.50 -15.46 5.34
CA ALA A 267 13.11 -15.66 6.66
C ALA A 267 13.47 -14.33 7.35
N ALA A 268 13.96 -13.34 6.60
CA ALA A 268 14.26 -12.01 7.12
C ALA A 268 13.00 -11.26 7.59
N ALA A 269 11.87 -11.40 6.87
CA ALA A 269 10.58 -10.83 7.27
C ALA A 269 10.09 -11.46 8.58
N MET A 270 10.08 -12.80 8.67
CA MET A 270 9.71 -13.49 9.91
C MET A 270 10.63 -13.12 11.08
N ALA A 271 11.94 -13.09 10.86
CA ALA A 271 12.90 -12.71 11.89
C ALA A 271 12.71 -11.26 12.35
N GLN A 272 12.43 -10.33 11.43
CA GLN A 272 12.11 -8.94 11.79
C GLN A 272 10.82 -8.87 12.60
N ALA A 273 9.79 -9.65 12.25
CA ALA A 273 8.53 -9.65 12.99
C ALA A 273 8.69 -10.12 14.44
N LEU A 274 9.47 -11.18 14.66
CA LEU A 274 9.83 -11.66 15.99
C LEU A 274 10.66 -10.62 16.77
N ARG A 275 11.65 -9.99 16.12
CA ARG A 275 12.43 -8.90 16.74
C ARG A 275 11.54 -7.73 17.17
N THR A 276 10.63 -7.29 16.31
CA THR A 276 9.67 -6.22 16.62
C THR A 276 8.76 -6.62 17.79
N ALA A 277 8.39 -7.90 17.89
CA ALA A 277 7.60 -8.45 18.99
C ALA A 277 8.38 -8.68 20.29
N GLY A 278 9.72 -8.60 20.27
CA GLY A 278 10.58 -8.96 21.41
C GLY A 278 10.56 -10.46 21.72
N LEU A 279 10.51 -11.29 20.67
CA LEU A 279 10.38 -12.74 20.73
C LEU A 279 11.50 -13.46 19.96
N GLU A 280 11.69 -14.72 20.31
CA GLU A 280 12.64 -15.63 19.66
C GLU A 280 11.91 -16.73 18.86
N PRO A 281 12.57 -17.43 17.93
CA PRO A 281 11.92 -18.47 17.13
C PRO A 281 11.20 -19.55 17.97
N GLN A 282 11.79 -19.98 19.09
CA GLN A 282 11.18 -20.98 19.98
C GLN A 282 9.91 -20.52 20.71
N ASP A 283 9.53 -19.24 20.58
CA ASP A 283 8.27 -18.74 21.13
C ASP A 283 7.07 -19.00 20.23
N VAL A 284 7.27 -19.34 18.96
CA VAL A 284 6.18 -19.49 17.98
C VAL A 284 5.55 -20.88 18.10
N ASP A 285 4.26 -20.94 18.40
CA ASP A 285 3.52 -22.20 18.54
C ASP A 285 2.95 -22.70 17.21
N TYR A 286 2.67 -21.78 16.29
CA TYR A 286 2.04 -22.08 15.01
C TYR A 286 2.45 -21.06 13.93
N VAL A 287 2.69 -21.55 12.71
CA VAL A 287 2.91 -20.72 11.53
C VAL A 287 1.73 -20.85 10.56
N ASN A 288 0.97 -19.77 10.41
CA ASN A 288 0.02 -19.64 9.31
C ASN A 288 0.80 -19.25 8.05
N LEU A 289 0.97 -20.21 7.14
CA LEU A 289 1.80 -20.09 5.95
C LEU A 289 1.16 -19.17 4.91
N HIS A 290 1.99 -18.54 4.10
CA HIS A 290 1.52 -17.97 2.85
C HIS A 290 0.96 -19.07 1.94
N GLY A 291 1.63 -20.23 1.86
CA GLY A 291 1.10 -21.51 1.36
C GLY A 291 0.09 -21.41 0.24
N THR A 292 0.51 -21.01 -0.97
CA THR A 292 -0.41 -20.83 -2.10
C THR A 292 -0.71 -22.09 -2.88
N GLY A 293 0.08 -23.16 -2.74
CA GLY A 293 -0.02 -24.34 -3.61
C GLY A 293 0.79 -24.20 -4.90
N THR A 294 1.34 -23.02 -5.18
CA THR A 294 2.22 -22.83 -6.33
C THR A 294 3.57 -23.51 -6.10
N PRO A 295 4.14 -24.21 -7.09
CA PRO A 295 5.41 -24.93 -6.91
C PRO A 295 6.56 -24.06 -6.43
N ALA A 296 6.60 -22.78 -6.85
CA ALA A 296 7.66 -21.86 -6.45
C ALA A 296 7.54 -21.43 -4.98
N ASN A 297 6.33 -21.14 -4.50
CA ASN A 297 6.09 -20.84 -3.08
C ASN A 297 6.37 -22.06 -2.22
N ASP A 298 5.78 -23.19 -2.57
CA ASP A 298 5.81 -24.40 -1.75
C ASP A 298 7.23 -24.97 -1.64
N VAL A 299 8.13 -24.66 -2.57
CA VAL A 299 9.57 -24.95 -2.43
C VAL A 299 10.33 -23.94 -1.58
N SER A 300 9.97 -22.65 -1.62
CA SER A 300 10.75 -21.57 -1.01
C SER A 300 10.36 -21.29 0.45
N GLU A 301 9.08 -21.27 0.77
CA GLU A 301 8.58 -20.96 2.11
C GLU A 301 9.01 -21.98 3.17
N PRO A 302 8.98 -23.31 2.94
CA PRO A 302 9.50 -24.27 3.91
C PRO A 302 11.00 -24.09 4.19
N LYS A 303 11.77 -23.60 3.21
CA LYS A 303 13.19 -23.26 3.43
C LYS A 303 13.30 -22.03 4.32
N ALA A 304 12.46 -21.02 4.12
CA ALA A 304 12.42 -19.84 4.98
C ALA A 304 12.10 -20.21 6.43
N VAL A 305 11.10 -21.07 6.63
CA VAL A 305 10.73 -21.60 7.95
C VAL A 305 11.91 -22.33 8.58
N LYS A 306 12.54 -23.27 7.85
CA LYS A 306 13.73 -23.99 8.36
C LYS A 306 14.94 -23.09 8.64
N LEU A 307 15.15 -22.05 7.83
CA LEU A 307 16.22 -21.09 8.05
C LEU A 307 16.07 -20.33 9.36
N LEU A 308 14.82 -20.05 9.78
CA LEU A 308 14.54 -19.33 11.02
C LEU A 308 14.48 -20.25 12.24
N PHE A 309 13.72 -21.35 12.16
CA PHE A 309 13.43 -22.22 13.31
C PHE A 309 14.44 -23.36 13.50
N GLY A 310 15.27 -23.66 12.48
CA GLY A 310 16.25 -24.74 12.56
C GLY A 310 15.61 -26.13 12.52
N ALA A 311 15.94 -26.98 13.49
CA ALA A 311 15.49 -28.38 13.52
C ALA A 311 14.12 -28.57 14.17
N GLU A 312 13.75 -27.71 15.13
CA GLU A 312 12.48 -27.77 15.84
C GLU A 312 11.48 -26.85 15.14
N LEU A 313 10.69 -27.43 14.24
CA LEU A 313 9.72 -26.67 13.44
C LEU A 313 8.37 -26.63 14.16
N PRO A 314 7.74 -25.44 14.29
CA PRO A 314 6.36 -25.38 14.74
C PRO A 314 5.44 -26.03 13.69
N PRO A 315 4.27 -26.53 14.10
CA PRO A 315 3.25 -26.89 13.14
C PRO A 315 2.84 -25.70 12.29
N ALA A 316 2.40 -26.00 11.08
CA ALA A 316 2.09 -24.99 10.09
C ALA A 316 0.86 -25.41 9.27
N SER A 317 0.16 -24.47 8.66
CA SER A 317 -0.92 -24.79 7.72
C SER A 317 -1.23 -23.61 6.83
N SER A 318 -2.01 -23.84 5.77
CA SER A 318 -2.51 -22.77 4.90
C SER A 318 -4.02 -22.81 4.80
N THR A 319 -4.67 -21.73 5.22
CA THR A 319 -6.12 -21.58 5.10
C THR A 319 -6.58 -21.37 3.65
N LYS A 320 -5.65 -21.11 2.72
CA LYS A 320 -5.95 -20.95 1.29
C LYS A 320 -6.51 -22.23 0.67
N SER A 321 -6.23 -23.41 1.24
CA SER A 321 -6.86 -24.67 0.83
C SER A 321 -8.39 -24.70 1.01
N MET A 322 -8.92 -23.83 1.87
CA MET A 322 -10.37 -23.73 2.15
C MET A 322 -10.98 -22.45 1.58
N LEU A 323 -10.22 -21.35 1.59
CA LEU A 323 -10.73 -20.03 1.23
C LEU A 323 -10.41 -19.61 -0.21
N GLY A 324 -9.53 -20.35 -0.88
CA GLY A 324 -8.80 -19.82 -2.02
C GLY A 324 -7.86 -18.69 -1.59
N HIS A 325 -7.13 -18.13 -2.56
CA HIS A 325 -6.26 -17.00 -2.33
C HIS A 325 -7.01 -15.69 -2.51
N THR A 326 -7.36 -15.04 -1.41
CA THR A 326 -8.10 -13.76 -1.38
C THR A 326 -7.24 -12.52 -1.67
N LEU A 327 -6.19 -12.70 -2.48
CA LEU A 327 -5.31 -11.64 -2.99
C LEU A 327 -4.84 -10.66 -1.89
N GLY A 328 -5.10 -9.37 -2.04
CA GLY A 328 -4.71 -8.31 -1.10
C GLY A 328 -5.40 -8.39 0.25
N ALA A 329 -6.54 -9.08 0.37
CA ALA A 329 -7.21 -9.34 1.65
C ALA A 329 -6.57 -10.47 2.47
N ALA A 330 -5.73 -11.31 1.85
CA ALA A 330 -5.22 -12.55 2.44
C ALA A 330 -4.55 -12.35 3.79
N GLY A 331 -3.66 -11.36 3.92
CA GLY A 331 -2.95 -11.08 5.17
C GLY A 331 -3.87 -10.76 6.36
N ALA A 332 -4.93 -9.96 6.15
CA ALA A 332 -5.90 -9.65 7.20
C ALA A 332 -6.82 -10.85 7.50
N VAL A 333 -7.29 -11.55 6.47
CA VAL A 333 -8.07 -12.80 6.63
C VAL A 333 -7.29 -13.81 7.47
N GLU A 334 -6.02 -14.04 7.14
CA GLU A 334 -5.12 -14.97 7.82
C GLU A 334 -4.74 -14.51 9.22
N ALA A 335 -4.57 -13.21 9.45
CA ALA A 335 -4.37 -12.66 10.79
C ALA A 335 -5.61 -12.84 11.68
N ILE A 336 -6.82 -12.67 11.14
CA ILE A 336 -8.06 -12.92 11.90
C ILE A 336 -8.21 -14.41 12.20
N VAL A 337 -7.96 -15.29 11.23
CA VAL A 337 -7.98 -16.75 11.50
C VAL A 337 -6.92 -17.13 12.55
N SER A 338 -5.74 -16.52 12.50
CA SER A 338 -4.68 -16.72 13.51
C SER A 338 -5.10 -16.21 14.90
N THR A 339 -5.81 -15.09 14.96
CA THR A 339 -6.41 -14.55 16.19
C THR A 339 -7.41 -15.53 16.79
N LEU A 340 -8.30 -16.07 15.95
CA LEU A 340 -9.31 -17.03 16.37
C LEU A 340 -8.68 -18.38 16.75
N ALA A 341 -7.57 -18.78 16.13
CA ALA A 341 -6.79 -19.94 16.56
C ALA A 341 -6.24 -19.78 17.98
N ILE A 342 -5.73 -18.60 18.33
CA ILE A 342 -5.29 -18.26 19.69
C ILE A 342 -6.46 -18.27 20.67
N ASP A 343 -7.55 -17.58 20.34
CA ASP A 343 -8.73 -17.46 21.21
C ASP A 343 -9.42 -18.80 21.47
N ARG A 344 -9.55 -19.63 20.44
CA ARG A 344 -10.32 -20.89 20.46
C ARG A 344 -9.46 -22.13 20.70
N GLY A 345 -8.13 -22.01 20.66
CA GLY A 345 -7.19 -23.09 20.96
C GLY A 345 -7.20 -24.24 19.94
N VAL A 346 -7.28 -23.91 18.64
CA VAL A 346 -7.28 -24.90 17.55
C VAL A 346 -6.40 -24.40 16.40
N ILE A 347 -5.47 -25.25 15.95
CA ILE A 347 -4.69 -25.02 14.73
C ILE A 347 -5.57 -25.39 13.53
N PRO A 348 -5.85 -24.48 12.59
CA PRO A 348 -6.63 -24.79 11.40
C PRO A 348 -5.87 -25.76 10.47
N PRO A 349 -6.55 -26.63 9.73
CA PRO A 349 -5.89 -27.60 8.87
C PRO A 349 -5.46 -27.02 7.53
N THR A 350 -4.57 -27.75 6.84
CA THR A 350 -4.47 -27.71 5.38
C THR A 350 -5.30 -28.85 4.81
N VAL A 351 -6.29 -28.55 3.97
CA VAL A 351 -7.21 -29.55 3.40
C VAL A 351 -6.84 -29.91 1.96
N ASN A 352 -7.61 -30.83 1.35
CA ASN A 352 -7.40 -31.34 -0.01
C ASN A 352 -6.07 -32.09 -0.18
N THR A 353 -5.46 -32.57 0.92
CA THR A 353 -4.13 -33.19 0.89
C THR A 353 -4.09 -34.46 0.03
N ARG A 354 -5.27 -35.06 -0.21
CA ARG A 354 -5.42 -36.32 -0.96
C ARG A 354 -4.55 -37.44 -0.36
N GLY A 355 -4.36 -37.41 0.96
CA GLY A 355 -3.49 -38.35 1.69
C GLY A 355 -1.99 -38.13 1.47
N THR A 356 -1.59 -37.04 0.81
CA THR A 356 -0.19 -36.72 0.52
C THR A 356 0.40 -35.90 1.68
N ALA A 357 1.39 -36.46 2.36
CA ALA A 357 2.15 -35.74 3.38
C ALA A 357 2.98 -34.60 2.76
N SER A 358 3.40 -33.63 3.57
CA SER A 358 4.24 -32.55 3.06
C SER A 358 5.59 -33.07 2.58
N PRO A 359 5.98 -32.85 1.31
CA PRO A 359 7.27 -33.28 0.79
C PRO A 359 8.44 -32.50 1.41
N PHE A 360 8.15 -31.42 2.15
CA PHE A 360 9.13 -30.58 2.81
C PHE A 360 9.27 -30.86 4.32
N GLY A 361 8.58 -31.88 4.84
CA GLY A 361 8.69 -32.29 6.25
C GLY A 361 8.10 -31.29 7.24
N LEU A 362 7.20 -30.42 6.79
CA LEU A 362 6.38 -29.60 7.68
C LEU A 362 5.18 -30.42 8.18
N ASP A 363 4.81 -30.23 9.44
CA ASP A 363 3.53 -30.71 9.96
C ASP A 363 2.42 -29.75 9.51
N ILE A 364 1.77 -30.09 8.40
CA ILE A 364 0.78 -29.23 7.71
C ILE A 364 -0.64 -29.30 8.30
N VAL A 365 -0.83 -30.06 9.38
CA VAL A 365 -2.14 -30.32 10.02
C VAL A 365 -3.17 -30.78 8.98
N PRO A 366 -3.03 -32.01 8.44
CA PRO A 366 -3.82 -32.44 7.29
C PRO A 366 -5.30 -32.61 7.63
N ASP A 367 -6.15 -32.00 6.81
CA ASP A 367 -7.59 -32.18 6.65
C ASP A 367 -8.49 -31.79 7.84
N ASN A 368 -8.06 -31.96 9.10
CA ASN A 368 -8.85 -31.63 10.28
C ASN A 368 -8.08 -30.76 11.26
N GLY A 369 -8.74 -29.75 11.81
CA GLY A 369 -8.12 -28.88 12.81
C GLY A 369 -7.65 -29.64 14.04
N ARG A 370 -6.57 -29.17 14.65
CA ARG A 370 -5.94 -29.82 15.80
C ARG A 370 -6.03 -28.93 17.04
N PRO A 371 -6.69 -29.37 18.12
CA PRO A 371 -6.67 -28.64 19.38
C PRO A 371 -5.24 -28.45 19.91
N ALA A 372 -4.88 -27.22 20.23
CA ALA A 372 -3.58 -26.86 20.80
C ALA A 372 -3.69 -25.54 21.57
N PRO A 373 -3.08 -25.41 22.76
CA PRO A 373 -2.96 -24.11 23.42
C PRO A 373 -1.96 -23.26 22.63
N LEU A 374 -2.45 -22.19 21.98
CA LEU A 374 -1.61 -21.27 21.22
C LEU A 374 -1.43 -19.97 22.00
N GLU A 375 -0.18 -19.51 22.08
CA GLU A 375 0.18 -18.23 22.66
C GLU A 375 0.77 -17.27 21.61
N VAL A 376 1.48 -17.78 20.61
CA VAL A 376 2.11 -16.98 19.56
C VAL A 376 1.90 -17.63 18.19
N VAL A 377 1.37 -16.83 17.26
CA VAL A 377 1.20 -17.24 15.85
C VAL A 377 1.96 -16.26 14.95
N ALA A 378 2.77 -16.80 14.05
CA ALA A 378 3.34 -16.04 12.93
C ALA A 378 2.48 -16.26 11.68
N SER A 379 1.99 -15.18 11.07
CA SER A 379 1.19 -15.21 9.84
C SER A 379 1.99 -14.59 8.68
N ASN A 380 2.20 -15.38 7.63
CA ASN A 380 3.07 -15.05 6.51
C ASN A 380 2.28 -14.63 5.26
N SER A 381 2.78 -13.63 4.55
CA SER A 381 2.27 -13.21 3.23
C SER A 381 3.43 -12.85 2.31
N PHE A 382 3.65 -13.63 1.24
CA PHE A 382 4.79 -13.49 0.35
C PHE A 382 4.32 -13.24 -1.09
N ALA A 383 4.45 -12.01 -1.56
CA ALA A 383 3.81 -11.56 -2.78
C ALA A 383 4.76 -11.41 -3.98
N PHE A 384 4.18 -11.20 -5.16
CA PHE A 384 4.90 -10.82 -6.37
C PHE A 384 5.87 -9.66 -6.15
N GLY A 385 6.91 -9.61 -6.97
CA GLY A 385 8.04 -8.68 -6.82
C GLY A 385 8.94 -9.00 -5.62
N GLY A 386 8.73 -10.14 -4.94
CA GLY A 386 9.47 -10.54 -3.75
C GLY A 386 9.16 -9.67 -2.54
N ASN A 387 7.88 -9.32 -2.35
CA ASN A 387 7.43 -8.51 -1.21
C ASN A 387 7.00 -9.44 -0.08
N ASN A 388 7.81 -9.55 0.97
CA ASN A 388 7.55 -10.45 2.07
C ASN A 388 7.05 -9.69 3.29
N ALA A 389 5.98 -10.18 3.91
CA ALA A 389 5.42 -9.66 5.15
C ALA A 389 5.13 -10.80 6.13
N THR A 390 5.47 -10.59 7.40
CA THR A 390 5.07 -11.46 8.51
C THR A 390 4.49 -10.59 9.61
N VAL A 391 3.34 -11.00 10.14
CA VAL A 391 2.72 -10.44 11.35
C VAL A 391 2.76 -11.48 12.46
N VAL A 392 3.07 -11.03 13.69
CA VAL A 392 3.05 -11.87 14.89
C VAL A 392 1.88 -11.47 15.76
N LEU A 393 1.04 -12.45 16.11
CA LEU A 393 -0.09 -12.28 17.01
C LEU A 393 0.16 -13.03 18.31
N ASN A 394 -0.13 -12.37 19.43
CA ASN A 394 0.08 -12.92 20.77
C ASN A 394 -1.27 -13.11 21.47
N LYS A 395 -1.32 -14.10 22.36
CA LYS A 395 -2.37 -14.19 23.37
C LYS A 395 -2.40 -12.93 24.24
N PRO A 396 -3.59 -12.40 24.56
CA PRO A 396 -3.71 -11.21 25.40
C PRO A 396 -2.99 -11.36 26.74
N GLY A 397 -2.23 -10.34 27.14
CA GLY A 397 -1.52 -10.32 28.42
C GLY A 397 -0.21 -11.11 28.44
N ARG A 398 0.21 -11.74 27.32
CA ARG A 398 1.49 -12.45 27.25
C ARG A 398 2.67 -11.47 27.47
N PRO A 399 3.57 -11.72 28.43
CA PRO A 399 4.75 -10.88 28.62
C PRO A 399 5.73 -11.08 27.46
N ALA A 400 6.33 -9.99 26.97
CA ALA A 400 7.45 -10.08 26.04
C ALA A 400 8.70 -10.63 26.76
N ARG A 401 9.54 -11.41 26.08
CA ARG A 401 10.79 -11.95 26.67
C ARG A 401 11.85 -10.87 26.85
N SER A 402 11.86 -9.89 25.96
CA SER A 402 12.67 -8.67 26.04
C SER A 402 11.77 -7.44 25.94
N ALA A 403 12.27 -6.27 26.32
CA ALA A 403 11.62 -5.03 25.96
C ALA A 403 11.39 -5.02 24.43
N ARG A 404 10.16 -4.71 23.98
CA ARG A 404 9.91 -4.37 22.57
C ARG A 404 10.89 -3.25 22.23
N HIS A 405 11.73 -3.43 21.21
CA HIS A 405 12.95 -2.63 21.00
C HIS A 405 12.74 -1.13 21.31
N THR A 406 13.35 -0.66 22.40
CA THR A 406 13.34 0.73 22.87
C THR A 406 14.65 1.44 22.50
N GLN A 407 15.21 1.18 21.32
CA GLN A 407 16.41 1.88 20.85
C GLN A 407 16.10 3.38 20.62
N PRO A 408 17.08 4.29 20.78
CA PRO A 408 16.87 5.71 20.60
C PRO A 408 16.28 6.01 19.21
N VAL A 409 15.26 6.88 19.16
CA VAL A 409 14.64 7.34 17.92
C VAL A 409 15.73 7.91 17.01
N HIS A 410 16.11 7.18 15.95
CA HIS A 410 17.15 7.66 15.05
C HIS A 410 16.69 8.98 14.43
N HIS A 411 17.55 9.99 14.46
CA HIS A 411 17.31 11.20 13.70
C HIS A 411 17.35 10.86 12.21
N VAL A 412 16.29 11.23 11.48
CA VAL A 412 16.12 10.87 10.06
C VAL A 412 16.43 12.07 9.19
N VAL A 413 17.26 11.84 8.18
CA VAL A 413 17.75 12.86 7.27
C VAL A 413 17.49 12.47 5.82
N VAL A 414 17.35 13.47 4.96
CA VAL A 414 17.32 13.32 3.51
C VAL A 414 18.74 13.51 2.98
N THR A 415 19.27 12.52 2.28
CA THR A 415 20.64 12.55 1.71
C THR A 415 20.66 12.52 0.19
N GLY A 416 19.49 12.52 -0.45
CA GLY A 416 19.39 12.51 -1.90
C GLY A 416 17.96 12.78 -2.36
N VAL A 417 17.83 13.61 -3.38
CA VAL A 417 16.58 13.87 -4.10
C VAL A 417 16.83 13.86 -5.61
N ALA A 418 15.88 13.35 -6.36
CA ALA A 418 15.79 13.49 -7.81
C ALA A 418 14.33 13.39 -8.28
N GLY A 419 14.03 13.96 -9.43
CA GLY A 419 12.71 13.87 -10.02
C GLY A 419 12.66 14.27 -11.49
N LEU A 420 11.62 13.81 -12.16
CA LEU A 420 11.27 14.10 -13.54
C LEU A 420 9.75 14.31 -13.62
N ALA A 421 9.31 15.19 -14.51
CA ALA A 421 7.89 15.49 -14.67
C ALA A 421 7.61 16.13 -16.02
N GLY A 422 6.57 15.66 -16.70
CA GLY A 422 6.18 16.16 -18.01
C GLY A 422 7.36 16.13 -18.97
N SER A 423 7.59 17.24 -19.68
CA SER A 423 8.70 17.37 -20.64
C SER A 423 10.10 17.43 -20.02
N ALA A 424 10.23 17.59 -18.69
CA ALA A 424 11.51 17.52 -17.99
C ALA A 424 11.86 16.08 -17.62
N GLY A 425 12.81 15.49 -18.34
CA GLY A 425 13.21 14.08 -18.20
C GLY A 425 14.27 13.82 -17.13
N SER A 426 14.78 14.84 -16.45
CA SER A 426 15.76 14.73 -15.37
C SER A 426 15.60 15.85 -14.34
N THR A 427 16.23 15.69 -13.18
CA THR A 427 16.22 16.70 -12.12
C THR A 427 16.85 18.01 -12.62
N ALA A 428 17.91 17.93 -13.43
CA ALA A 428 18.55 19.11 -14.00
C ALA A 428 17.58 19.88 -14.92
N GLU A 429 16.91 19.17 -15.85
CA GLU A 429 15.90 19.78 -16.73
C GLU A 429 14.70 20.33 -15.95
N LEU A 430 14.27 19.63 -14.90
CA LEU A 430 13.17 20.04 -14.03
C LEU A 430 13.51 21.34 -13.30
N THR A 431 14.68 21.41 -12.67
CA THR A 431 15.13 22.62 -11.97
C THR A 431 15.32 23.81 -12.91
N ALA A 432 15.85 23.57 -14.13
CA ALA A 432 15.97 24.61 -15.15
C ALA A 432 14.59 25.11 -15.63
N ALA A 433 13.63 24.20 -15.87
CA ALA A 433 12.28 24.59 -16.27
C ALA A 433 11.57 25.43 -15.18
N LEU A 434 11.73 25.06 -13.91
CA LEU A 434 11.20 25.82 -12.78
C LEU A 434 11.81 27.23 -12.72
N ALA A 435 13.14 27.34 -12.79
CA ALA A 435 13.85 28.63 -12.75
C ALA A 435 13.48 29.56 -13.92
N GLU A 436 13.23 28.99 -15.11
CA GLU A 436 12.91 29.73 -16.33
C GLU A 436 11.42 30.05 -16.49
N GLY A 437 10.54 29.62 -15.58
CA GLY A 437 9.09 29.85 -15.73
C GLY A 437 8.43 28.94 -16.77
N ARG A 438 9.08 27.88 -17.24
CA ARG A 438 8.56 26.99 -18.30
C ARG A 438 7.63 25.91 -17.74
N THR A 439 6.52 25.66 -18.44
CA THR A 439 5.58 24.59 -18.12
C THR A 439 6.01 23.26 -18.75
N GLY A 440 5.87 22.17 -18.01
CA GLY A 440 6.16 20.79 -18.44
C GLY A 440 5.00 20.07 -19.13
N PHE A 441 3.87 20.74 -19.36
CA PHE A 441 2.62 20.16 -19.87
C PHE A 441 2.09 20.83 -21.15
N ASP A 442 3.00 21.11 -22.07
CA ASP A 442 2.74 21.76 -23.36
C ASP A 442 2.19 20.83 -24.44
N THR A 443 2.09 19.52 -24.18
CA THR A 443 1.56 18.55 -25.14
C THR A 443 0.03 18.64 -25.19
N LEU A 444 -0.54 18.73 -26.39
CA LEU A 444 -1.99 18.69 -26.63
C LEU A 444 -2.40 17.34 -27.18
N GLU A 445 -3.39 16.70 -26.55
CA GLU A 445 -3.95 15.43 -26.98
C GLU A 445 -5.44 15.56 -27.31
N GLN A 446 -5.87 14.86 -28.36
CA GLN A 446 -7.26 14.83 -28.78
C GLN A 446 -8.07 13.90 -27.85
N VAL A 447 -9.03 14.46 -27.14
CA VAL A 447 -9.98 13.69 -26.33
C VAL A 447 -11.31 13.60 -27.07
N ALA A 448 -11.72 12.37 -27.40
CA ALA A 448 -12.98 12.10 -28.10
C ALA A 448 -14.16 12.79 -27.40
N GLY A 449 -14.97 13.54 -28.16
CA GLY A 449 -16.14 14.28 -27.65
C GLY A 449 -15.82 15.57 -26.87
N ILE A 450 -14.54 15.92 -26.66
CA ILE A 450 -14.12 17.07 -25.84
C ILE A 450 -13.20 18.04 -26.60
N GLY A 451 -12.36 17.52 -27.50
CA GLY A 451 -11.34 18.26 -28.24
C GLY A 451 -9.95 18.20 -27.59
N GLU A 452 -9.05 19.07 -28.03
CA GLU A 452 -7.66 19.10 -27.55
C GLU A 452 -7.57 19.47 -26.07
N ARG A 453 -6.78 18.70 -25.31
CA ARG A 453 -6.51 18.96 -23.90
C ARG A 453 -5.01 18.88 -23.62
N PRO A 454 -4.49 19.79 -22.78
CA PRO A 454 -3.10 19.77 -22.36
C PRO A 454 -2.81 18.58 -21.44
N ILE A 455 -1.59 18.06 -21.50
CA ILE A 455 -1.05 17.02 -20.62
C ILE A 455 0.47 17.13 -20.57
N GLY A 456 1.07 16.83 -19.42
CA GLY A 456 2.51 16.63 -19.27
C GLY A 456 2.90 15.20 -19.61
N ARG A 457 3.71 15.04 -20.66
CA ARG A 457 4.21 13.74 -21.12
C ARG A 457 5.70 13.64 -20.91
N THR A 458 6.13 12.57 -20.27
CA THR A 458 7.55 12.23 -20.19
C THR A 458 7.92 11.38 -21.40
N ASP A 459 9.08 11.66 -22.01
CA ASP A 459 9.66 10.77 -23.01
C ASP A 459 10.21 9.50 -22.34
N VAL A 460 9.30 8.54 -22.10
CA VAL A 460 9.60 7.23 -21.52
C VAL A 460 10.68 6.49 -22.33
N LYS A 461 10.80 6.73 -23.65
CA LYS A 461 11.86 6.12 -24.48
C LYS A 461 13.21 6.73 -24.15
N ALA A 462 13.30 8.04 -23.94
CA ALA A 462 14.52 8.70 -23.50
C ALA A 462 14.94 8.26 -22.09
N VAL A 463 13.99 8.10 -21.16
CA VAL A 463 14.25 7.53 -19.83
C VAL A 463 14.77 6.08 -19.96
N THR A 464 14.10 5.25 -20.75
CA THR A 464 14.47 3.85 -21.00
C THR A 464 15.91 3.69 -21.50
N LYS A 465 16.38 4.59 -22.38
CA LYS A 465 17.75 4.54 -22.92
C LYS A 465 18.84 4.71 -21.86
N ARG A 466 18.53 5.31 -20.71
CA ARG A 466 19.46 5.46 -19.57
C ARG A 466 19.48 4.25 -18.64
N LEU A 467 18.52 3.33 -18.80
CA LEU A 467 18.38 2.14 -17.97
C LEU A 467 19.08 0.93 -18.59
N ASN A 468 19.30 -0.11 -17.77
CA ASN A 468 19.80 -1.39 -18.28
C ASN A 468 18.78 -1.99 -19.28
N PRO A 469 19.15 -2.22 -20.56
CA PRO A 469 18.18 -2.65 -21.59
C PRO A 469 17.47 -3.98 -21.28
N SER A 470 18.17 -4.92 -20.63
CA SER A 470 17.63 -6.23 -20.30
C SER A 470 16.58 -6.19 -19.17
N LYS A 471 16.67 -5.18 -18.30
CA LYS A 471 15.72 -4.95 -17.21
C LYS A 471 14.57 -4.08 -17.68
N ALA A 472 14.88 -2.99 -18.40
CA ALA A 472 13.89 -2.03 -18.88
C ALA A 472 12.84 -2.67 -19.83
N ARG A 473 13.22 -3.67 -20.64
CA ARG A 473 12.29 -4.41 -21.51
C ARG A 473 11.15 -5.16 -20.77
N ARG A 474 11.23 -5.27 -19.44
CA ARG A 474 10.23 -5.96 -18.60
C ARG A 474 9.37 -4.97 -17.79
N MET A 475 9.73 -3.69 -17.82
CA MET A 475 9.06 -2.62 -17.09
C MET A 475 7.95 -2.04 -17.97
N ASP A 476 6.86 -1.65 -17.32
CA ASP A 476 5.86 -0.77 -17.88
C ASP A 476 6.29 0.72 -17.73
N PRO A 477 5.55 1.70 -18.27
CA PRO A 477 5.96 3.09 -18.18
C PRO A 477 6.12 3.57 -16.73
N LEU A 478 5.21 3.19 -15.82
CA LEU A 478 5.33 3.46 -14.38
C LEU A 478 6.66 2.98 -13.80
N GLY A 479 7.04 1.72 -14.06
CA GLY A 479 8.31 1.15 -13.64
C GLY A 479 9.53 1.83 -14.26
N VAL A 480 9.43 2.27 -15.53
CA VAL A 480 10.50 3.04 -16.19
C VAL A 480 10.67 4.43 -15.56
N LEU A 481 9.59 5.13 -15.26
CA LEU A 481 9.64 6.45 -14.61
C LEU A 481 10.29 6.33 -13.22
N ALA A 482 9.84 5.34 -12.43
CA ALA A 482 10.40 5.04 -11.11
C ALA A 482 11.91 4.72 -11.16
N ALA A 483 12.32 3.82 -12.07
CA ALA A 483 13.73 3.48 -12.27
C ALA A 483 14.56 4.67 -12.79
N GLY A 484 13.97 5.51 -13.64
CA GLY A 484 14.59 6.73 -14.14
C GLY A 484 14.93 7.72 -13.02
N ALA A 485 13.98 7.98 -12.11
CA ALA A 485 14.20 8.87 -10.97
C ALA A 485 15.29 8.35 -10.01
N VAL A 486 15.32 7.04 -9.74
CA VAL A 486 16.37 6.44 -8.91
C VAL A 486 17.74 6.45 -9.60
N GLY A 487 17.76 6.24 -10.92
CA GLY A 487 18.97 6.36 -11.73
C GLY A 487 19.58 7.76 -11.64
N ASP A 488 18.76 8.79 -11.84
CA ASP A 488 19.14 10.20 -11.72
C ASP A 488 19.63 10.55 -10.29
N LEU A 489 18.93 10.06 -9.25
CA LEU A 489 19.37 10.23 -7.86
C LEU A 489 20.79 9.72 -7.65
N TYR A 490 21.11 8.52 -8.15
CA TYR A 490 22.43 7.95 -8.00
C TYR A 490 23.51 8.56 -8.88
N GLU A 491 23.15 9.14 -10.02
CA GLU A 491 24.07 9.97 -10.81
C GLU A 491 24.47 11.24 -10.06
N ARG A 492 23.54 11.83 -9.30
CA ARG A 492 23.75 13.08 -8.54
C ARG A 492 24.43 12.86 -7.18
N HIS A 493 24.00 11.86 -6.43
CA HIS A 493 24.37 11.68 -5.01
C HIS A 493 25.27 10.47 -4.74
N GLY A 494 25.65 9.75 -5.80
CA GLY A 494 26.56 8.59 -5.73
C GLY A 494 25.85 7.26 -5.48
N LYS A 495 26.40 6.19 -6.06
CA LYS A 495 25.87 4.82 -5.90
C LYS A 495 26.30 4.20 -4.57
N PRO A 496 25.41 3.41 -3.93
CA PRO A 496 25.77 2.67 -2.73
C PRO A 496 26.77 1.54 -3.07
N SER A 497 27.56 1.16 -2.06
CA SER A 497 28.25 -0.13 -2.07
C SER A 497 27.25 -1.28 -2.12
N ARG A 498 27.74 -2.50 -2.40
CA ARG A 498 26.87 -3.68 -2.46
C ARG A 498 26.17 -3.97 -1.14
N ALA A 499 26.86 -3.81 0.00
CA ALA A 499 26.28 -4.07 1.31
C ALA A 499 25.18 -3.05 1.63
N GLU A 500 25.43 -1.76 1.36
CA GLU A 500 24.42 -0.70 1.53
C GLU A 500 23.22 -0.93 0.62
N ALA A 501 23.45 -1.33 -0.64
CA ALA A 501 22.38 -1.65 -1.58
C ALA A 501 21.50 -2.81 -1.07
N GLU A 502 22.11 -3.92 -0.65
CA GLU A 502 21.37 -5.07 -0.10
C GLU A 502 20.63 -4.70 1.20
N GLY A 503 21.17 -3.80 2.03
CA GLY A 503 20.50 -3.27 3.22
C GLY A 503 19.45 -2.17 2.96
N THR A 504 19.36 -1.64 1.74
CA THR A 504 18.43 -0.56 1.41
C THR A 504 17.01 -1.09 1.30
N GLY A 505 16.09 -0.44 2.02
CA GLY A 505 14.65 -0.62 1.82
C GLY A 505 14.11 0.25 0.69
N ILE A 506 12.89 -0.05 0.24
CA ILE A 506 12.15 0.73 -0.74
C ILE A 506 10.71 0.94 -0.28
N VAL A 507 10.27 2.19 -0.24
CA VAL A 507 8.84 2.50 -0.10
C VAL A 507 8.39 3.11 -1.41
N PHE A 508 7.58 2.36 -2.16
CA PHE A 508 7.02 2.85 -3.41
C PHE A 508 5.64 3.47 -3.16
N ALA A 509 5.29 4.50 -3.91
CA ALA A 509 3.95 5.02 -3.88
C ALA A 509 3.48 5.54 -5.24
N THR A 510 2.17 5.61 -5.41
CA THR A 510 1.52 6.12 -6.63
C THR A 510 0.15 6.67 -6.26
N GLY A 511 -0.37 7.60 -7.04
CA GLY A 511 -1.73 8.10 -6.88
C GLY A 511 -2.75 7.38 -7.75
N TYR A 512 -2.30 6.85 -8.89
CA TYR A 512 -3.19 6.28 -9.93
C TYR A 512 -2.91 4.80 -10.24
N GLY A 513 -1.69 4.30 -10.03
CA GLY A 513 -1.32 2.90 -10.32
C GLY A 513 -0.87 2.64 -11.77
N PRO A 514 -0.60 1.38 -12.14
CA PRO A 514 -0.07 0.98 -13.45
C PRO A 514 -1.18 0.87 -14.51
N VAL A 515 -1.87 1.98 -14.78
CA VAL A 515 -3.10 1.99 -15.59
C VAL A 515 -2.87 1.51 -17.02
N THR A 516 -1.71 1.80 -17.62
CA THR A 516 -1.36 1.32 -18.98
C THR A 516 -1.32 -0.20 -19.02
N SER A 517 -0.69 -0.84 -18.02
CA SER A 517 -0.59 -2.30 -17.95
C SER A 517 -1.96 -2.94 -17.72
N VAL A 518 -2.77 -2.38 -16.80
CA VAL A 518 -4.12 -2.88 -16.50
C VAL A 518 -5.03 -2.80 -17.73
N LEU A 519 -5.08 -1.64 -18.40
CA LEU A 519 -5.92 -1.46 -19.58
C LEU A 519 -5.45 -2.33 -20.74
N ASN A 520 -4.17 -2.33 -21.09
CA ASN A 520 -3.69 -3.13 -22.21
C ASN A 520 -3.91 -4.63 -22.00
N PHE A 521 -3.75 -5.12 -20.76
CA PHE A 521 -4.00 -6.53 -20.44
C PHE A 521 -5.49 -6.85 -20.58
N HIS A 522 -6.37 -6.04 -19.98
CA HIS A 522 -7.81 -6.26 -20.07
C HIS A 522 -8.32 -6.14 -21.51
N GLN A 523 -7.82 -5.19 -22.30
CA GLN A 523 -8.17 -5.07 -23.72
C GLN A 523 -7.79 -6.33 -24.50
N GLY A 524 -6.59 -6.89 -24.26
CA GLY A 524 -6.18 -8.15 -24.86
C GLY A 524 -7.15 -9.29 -24.54
N VAL A 525 -7.57 -9.40 -23.27
CA VAL A 525 -8.59 -10.36 -22.83
C VAL A 525 -9.93 -10.14 -23.55
N LEU A 526 -10.39 -8.89 -23.66
CA LEU A 526 -11.67 -8.56 -24.30
C LEU A 526 -11.71 -8.89 -25.80
N GLU A 527 -10.59 -8.70 -26.50
CA GLU A 527 -10.52 -8.86 -27.96
C GLU A 527 -10.19 -10.30 -28.37
N GLN A 528 -9.41 -11.02 -27.57
CA GLN A 528 -8.78 -12.30 -27.96
C GLN A 528 -8.92 -13.40 -26.89
N GLY A 529 -9.68 -13.15 -25.82
CA GLY A 529 -9.84 -14.10 -24.73
C GLY A 529 -8.51 -14.46 -24.07
N ILE A 530 -8.37 -15.73 -23.68
CA ILE A 530 -7.15 -16.24 -23.02
C ILE A 530 -5.89 -16.08 -23.90
N THR A 531 -6.03 -16.02 -25.23
CA THR A 531 -4.87 -15.81 -26.12
C THR A 531 -4.34 -14.38 -26.11
N GLY A 532 -5.16 -13.41 -25.69
CA GLY A 532 -4.75 -12.02 -25.46
C GLY A 532 -4.26 -11.74 -24.04
N ALA A 533 -4.45 -12.65 -23.10
CA ALA A 533 -3.98 -12.54 -21.72
C ALA A 533 -2.44 -12.70 -21.66
N ASN A 534 -1.69 -11.62 -21.83
CA ASN A 534 -0.22 -11.66 -21.87
C ASN A 534 0.39 -11.79 -20.44
N PRO A 535 1.07 -12.91 -20.11
CA PRO A 535 1.60 -13.13 -18.76
C PRO A 535 2.71 -12.16 -18.36
N ALA A 536 3.51 -11.67 -19.32
CA ALA A 536 4.56 -10.69 -19.03
C ALA A 536 3.98 -9.30 -18.71
N MET A 537 2.83 -8.98 -19.30
CA MET A 537 2.09 -7.75 -19.01
C MET A 537 1.34 -7.86 -17.69
N PHE A 538 0.71 -9.01 -17.40
CA PHE A 538 0.04 -9.26 -16.13
C PHE A 538 0.96 -9.05 -14.92
N ALA A 539 2.23 -9.43 -15.01
CA ALA A 539 3.20 -9.18 -13.95
C ALA A 539 3.40 -7.68 -13.60
N ASN A 540 2.98 -6.76 -14.48
CA ASN A 540 3.03 -5.31 -14.26
C ASN A 540 1.67 -4.69 -13.91
N THR A 541 0.58 -5.47 -13.84
CA THR A 541 -0.75 -4.93 -13.43
C THR A 541 -0.85 -4.71 -11.91
N VAL A 542 0.02 -5.35 -11.14
CA VAL A 542 0.11 -5.16 -9.68
C VAL A 542 0.88 -3.87 -9.34
N VAL A 543 0.35 -3.08 -8.41
CA VAL A 543 0.87 -1.74 -8.09
C VAL A 543 2.32 -1.77 -7.60
N ASN A 544 2.72 -2.84 -6.89
CA ASN A 544 4.07 -3.02 -6.38
C ASN A 544 5.10 -3.49 -7.42
N ALA A 545 4.72 -3.71 -8.68
CA ALA A 545 5.65 -4.16 -9.73
C ALA A 545 6.81 -3.16 -9.93
N ALA A 546 6.52 -1.85 -9.95
CA ALA A 546 7.53 -0.80 -10.08
C ALA A 546 8.58 -0.87 -8.96
N ALA A 547 8.14 -1.07 -7.71
CA ALA A 547 9.03 -1.27 -6.57
C ALA A 547 9.96 -2.49 -6.77
N GLY A 548 9.39 -3.62 -7.20
CA GLY A 548 10.14 -4.85 -7.47
C GLY A 548 11.18 -4.66 -8.58
N HIS A 549 10.83 -3.93 -9.65
CA HIS A 549 11.76 -3.60 -10.74
C HIS A 549 12.94 -2.74 -10.27
N VAL A 550 12.67 -1.69 -9.49
CA VAL A 550 13.71 -0.85 -8.90
C VAL A 550 14.60 -1.67 -7.96
N ALA A 551 14.00 -2.51 -7.10
CA ALA A 551 14.73 -3.39 -6.20
C ALA A 551 15.63 -4.37 -6.95
N MET A 552 15.16 -5.00 -8.02
CA MET A 552 15.98 -5.87 -8.88
C MET A 552 17.11 -5.13 -9.60
N LEU A 553 16.87 -3.88 -10.02
CA LEU A 553 17.86 -3.07 -10.72
C LEU A 553 19.00 -2.64 -9.79
N HIS A 554 18.67 -2.33 -8.53
CA HIS A 554 19.61 -1.78 -7.55
C HIS A 554 19.97 -2.73 -6.40
N ARG A 555 19.49 -3.98 -6.42
CA ARG A 555 19.73 -5.03 -5.42
C ARG A 555 19.20 -4.71 -4.01
N TYR A 556 18.09 -4.00 -3.92
CA TYR A 556 17.44 -3.74 -2.64
C TYR A 556 16.85 -5.03 -2.07
N ARG A 557 17.10 -5.28 -0.79
CA ARG A 557 16.54 -6.43 -0.05
C ARG A 557 16.01 -6.08 1.34
N GLY A 558 16.08 -4.79 1.71
CA GLY A 558 15.58 -4.31 3.00
C GLY A 558 14.05 -4.22 3.05
N TYR A 559 13.56 -3.34 3.91
CA TYR A 559 12.14 -3.04 4.08
C TYR A 559 11.43 -2.76 2.75
N THR A 560 10.20 -3.23 2.56
CA THR A 560 9.39 -2.92 1.37
C THR A 560 7.93 -2.63 1.71
N ALA A 561 7.38 -1.56 1.13
CA ALA A 561 5.96 -1.22 1.22
C ALA A 561 5.52 -0.43 -0.03
N THR A 562 4.25 -0.56 -0.39
CA THR A 562 3.64 0.11 -1.55
C THR A 562 2.35 0.81 -1.12
N ILE A 563 2.26 2.12 -1.36
CA ILE A 563 1.11 2.96 -1.01
C ILE A 563 0.40 3.44 -2.28
N ALA A 564 -0.93 3.35 -2.29
CA ALA A 564 -1.78 3.81 -3.39
C ALA A 564 -2.93 4.67 -2.85
N ASN A 565 -2.63 5.91 -2.41
CA ASN A 565 -3.56 6.77 -1.69
C ASN A 565 -3.79 8.15 -2.35
N GLY A 566 -3.91 8.16 -3.69
CA GLY A 566 -4.10 9.38 -4.46
C GLY A 566 -2.96 10.40 -4.25
N GLY A 567 -3.26 11.69 -4.23
CA GLY A 567 -2.24 12.74 -4.12
C GLY A 567 -1.54 12.85 -2.75
N THR A 568 -2.02 12.14 -1.71
CA THR A 568 -1.32 12.08 -0.40
C THR A 568 -0.21 11.03 -0.34
N SER A 569 -0.11 10.18 -1.36
CA SER A 569 0.83 9.05 -1.43
C SER A 569 2.28 9.42 -1.11
N SER A 570 2.79 10.54 -1.65
CA SER A 570 4.16 10.99 -1.38
C SER A 570 4.44 11.21 0.11
N VAL A 571 3.56 11.96 0.79
CA VAL A 571 3.77 12.34 2.19
C VAL A 571 3.63 11.14 3.11
N LEU A 572 2.64 10.28 2.85
CA LEU A 572 2.45 9.04 3.62
C LEU A 572 3.62 8.06 3.43
N ALA A 573 4.23 8.03 2.24
CA ALA A 573 5.42 7.23 1.97
C ALA A 573 6.66 7.75 2.71
N LEU A 574 6.87 9.06 2.71
CA LEU A 574 7.94 9.70 3.50
C LEU A 574 7.76 9.45 4.99
N GLN A 575 6.53 9.58 5.49
CA GLN A 575 6.17 9.33 6.87
C GLN A 575 6.46 7.89 7.28
N LEU A 576 6.02 6.90 6.49
CA LEU A 576 6.28 5.48 6.76
C LEU A 576 7.79 5.20 6.79
N ALA A 577 8.53 5.65 5.78
CA ALA A 577 9.98 5.45 5.71
C ALA A 577 10.69 6.08 6.91
N ALA A 578 10.33 7.30 7.27
CA ALA A 578 10.91 8.01 8.41
C ALA A 578 10.64 7.26 9.73
N ARG A 579 9.41 6.81 9.98
CA ARG A 579 9.08 6.04 11.21
C ARG A 579 9.86 4.74 11.32
N VAL A 580 9.95 3.99 10.21
CA VAL A 580 10.67 2.71 10.16
C VAL A 580 12.16 2.90 10.45
N ILE A 581 12.78 3.95 9.88
CA ILE A 581 14.18 4.30 10.17
C ILE A 581 14.33 4.77 11.61
N ALA A 582 13.45 5.66 12.06
CA ALA A 582 13.47 6.19 13.42
C ALA A 582 13.37 5.09 14.48
N ARG A 583 12.62 4.02 14.22
CA ARG A 583 12.50 2.83 15.08
C ARG A 583 13.70 1.86 14.98
N GLY A 584 14.63 2.09 14.05
CA GLY A 584 15.79 1.23 13.83
C GLY A 584 15.47 -0.07 13.08
N MET A 585 14.34 -0.11 12.35
CA MET A 585 13.97 -1.25 11.52
C MET A 585 14.65 -1.22 10.14
N ALA A 586 15.22 -0.08 9.75
CA ALA A 586 16.06 0.09 8.57
C ALA A 586 17.05 1.24 8.78
N ASP A 587 18.25 1.15 8.21
CA ASP A 587 19.21 2.26 8.24
C ASP A 587 18.95 3.29 7.14
N ARG A 588 18.39 2.81 6.01
CA ARG A 588 18.13 3.62 4.81
C ARG A 588 16.98 3.07 3.99
N ILE A 589 16.16 3.98 3.48
CA ILE A 589 15.00 3.66 2.63
C ILE A 589 14.97 4.62 1.44
N MET A 590 14.87 4.04 0.25
CA MET A 590 14.57 4.77 -0.98
C MET A 590 13.04 4.95 -1.09
N VAL A 591 12.56 6.17 -0.93
CA VAL A 591 11.16 6.52 -1.21
C VAL A 591 11.05 6.86 -2.70
N VAL A 592 10.25 6.10 -3.44
CA VAL A 592 10.04 6.32 -4.88
C VAL A 592 8.56 6.51 -5.14
N VAL A 593 8.21 7.60 -5.81
CA VAL A 593 6.82 7.89 -6.14
C VAL A 593 6.71 8.13 -7.63
N ALA A 594 5.78 7.47 -8.31
CA ALA A 594 5.61 7.60 -9.75
C ALA A 594 4.13 7.55 -10.15
N ASP A 595 3.80 8.25 -11.23
CA ASP A 595 2.46 8.28 -11.82
C ASP A 595 2.57 8.36 -13.35
N GLU A 596 1.74 7.54 -14.01
CA GLU A 596 1.55 7.52 -15.46
C GLU A 596 0.07 7.78 -15.81
N PHE A 597 -0.18 8.36 -16.98
CA PHE A 597 -1.55 8.73 -17.38
C PHE A 597 -1.83 8.36 -18.84
N PRO A 598 -2.21 7.11 -19.16
CA PRO A 598 -2.57 6.76 -20.53
C PRO A 598 -3.75 7.59 -21.05
N ALA A 599 -4.00 7.57 -22.36
CA ALA A 599 -5.04 8.40 -23.00
C ALA A 599 -6.43 8.25 -22.35
N GLN A 600 -6.76 7.06 -21.84
CA GLN A 600 -8.00 6.77 -21.13
C GLN A 600 -8.07 7.50 -19.77
N ALA A 601 -6.95 7.60 -19.05
CA ALA A 601 -6.90 8.36 -17.79
C ALA A 601 -7.13 9.86 -18.05
N LEU A 602 -6.49 10.40 -19.10
CA LEU A 602 -6.75 11.77 -19.57
C LEU A 602 -8.23 11.94 -19.98
N ALA A 603 -8.78 11.00 -20.75
CA ALA A 603 -10.15 11.06 -21.21
C ALA A 603 -11.18 11.02 -20.07
N THR A 604 -10.89 10.28 -18.99
CA THR A 604 -11.69 10.25 -17.76
C THR A 604 -11.62 11.62 -17.08
N GLN A 605 -10.43 12.12 -16.78
CA GLN A 605 -10.27 13.36 -16.04
C GLN A 605 -10.77 14.59 -16.81
N ALA A 606 -10.60 14.63 -18.14
CA ALA A 606 -11.10 15.71 -18.98
C ALA A 606 -12.63 15.78 -19.08
N ARG A 607 -13.36 14.69 -18.75
CA ARG A 607 -14.83 14.66 -18.63
C ARG A 607 -15.32 15.11 -17.26
N LEU A 608 -14.44 15.14 -16.26
CA LEU A 608 -14.78 15.60 -14.92
C LEU A 608 -14.62 17.14 -14.80
N PRO A 609 -15.36 17.78 -13.89
CA PRO A 609 -15.20 19.21 -13.63
C PRO A 609 -13.79 19.54 -13.15
N GLY A 610 -13.23 20.64 -13.65
CA GLY A 610 -11.97 21.18 -13.15
C GLY A 610 -10.75 20.90 -14.02
N TYR A 611 -10.85 20.12 -15.09
CA TYR A 611 -9.76 19.96 -16.06
C TYR A 611 -9.56 21.23 -16.91
N ALA A 612 -8.31 21.66 -17.08
CA ALA A 612 -7.97 22.88 -17.80
C ALA A 612 -8.15 22.71 -19.32
N LYS A 613 -8.52 23.81 -19.99
CA LYS A 613 -8.67 23.85 -21.45
C LYS A 613 -7.37 24.18 -22.18
N THR A 614 -6.42 24.80 -21.48
CA THR A 614 -5.17 25.33 -22.03
C THR A 614 -4.00 24.96 -21.12
N ALA A 615 -2.78 24.90 -21.65
CA ALA A 615 -1.55 24.67 -20.87
C ALA A 615 -1.13 25.91 -20.03
N HIS A 616 -2.10 26.68 -19.56
CA HIS A 616 -1.88 27.82 -18.67
C HIS A 616 -2.64 27.57 -17.38
N VAL A 617 -1.92 27.08 -16.37
CA VAL A 617 -2.44 26.80 -15.04
C VAL A 617 -1.96 27.89 -14.08
N VAL A 618 -2.91 28.61 -13.51
CA VAL A 618 -2.67 29.60 -12.46
C VAL A 618 -3.38 29.09 -11.20
N PRO A 619 -2.62 28.55 -10.23
CA PRO A 619 -3.13 28.26 -8.89
C PRO A 619 -3.87 29.48 -8.32
N ASP A 620 -5.02 29.26 -7.71
CA ASP A 620 -5.96 30.28 -7.25
C ASP A 620 -6.64 31.13 -8.34
N GLY A 621 -6.21 30.99 -9.60
CA GLY A 621 -6.77 31.68 -10.77
C GLY A 621 -7.99 30.99 -11.38
N GLY A 622 -8.31 29.76 -10.96
CA GLY A 622 -9.48 29.02 -11.46
C GLY A 622 -9.34 28.56 -12.92
N THR A 623 -8.11 28.35 -13.39
CA THR A 623 -7.79 27.89 -14.75
C THR A 623 -8.04 26.39 -14.97
N GLY A 624 -8.22 25.63 -13.88
CA GLY A 624 -8.32 24.18 -13.88
C GLY A 624 -6.96 23.50 -13.71
N THR A 625 -6.99 22.17 -13.63
CA THR A 625 -5.83 21.29 -13.46
C THR A 625 -5.41 20.67 -14.79
N VAL A 626 -4.12 20.35 -14.92
CA VAL A 626 -3.55 19.63 -16.06
C VAL A 626 -2.81 18.41 -15.52
N LEU A 627 -3.13 17.21 -15.99
CA LEU A 627 -2.37 16.03 -15.61
C LEU A 627 -0.95 16.12 -16.15
N SER A 628 0.01 15.58 -15.41
CA SER A 628 1.35 15.36 -15.90
C SER A 628 1.90 14.06 -15.38
N GLU A 629 2.56 13.29 -16.23
CA GLU A 629 3.37 12.14 -15.79
C GLU A 629 4.56 12.64 -14.98
N GLY A 630 5.04 11.80 -14.05
CA GLY A 630 6.18 12.17 -13.24
C GLY A 630 6.63 11.08 -12.28
N ALA A 631 7.87 11.23 -11.81
CA ALA A 631 8.41 10.41 -10.75
C ALA A 631 9.43 11.17 -9.91
N ALA A 632 9.52 10.84 -8.63
CA ALA A 632 10.51 11.34 -7.71
C ALA A 632 11.15 10.20 -6.92
N ALA A 633 12.43 10.35 -6.60
CA ALA A 633 13.18 9.48 -5.71
C ALA A 633 13.77 10.32 -4.58
N ILE A 634 13.62 9.86 -3.34
CA ILE A 634 14.08 10.54 -2.13
C ILE A 634 14.74 9.49 -1.24
N LEU A 635 16.03 9.68 -0.93
CA LEU A 635 16.78 8.77 -0.06
C LEU A 635 16.75 9.30 1.37
N LEU A 636 16.11 8.53 2.26
CA LEU A 636 16.06 8.78 3.70
C LEU A 636 17.02 7.83 4.40
N GLU A 637 17.78 8.33 5.36
CA GLU A 637 18.71 7.54 6.17
C GLU A 637 18.68 7.98 7.63
N SER A 638 19.12 7.09 8.53
CA SER A 638 19.51 7.54 9.87
C SER A 638 20.72 8.46 9.76
N GLU A 639 20.78 9.52 10.56
CA GLU A 639 21.92 10.45 10.55
C GLU A 639 23.24 9.72 10.84
N ALA A 640 23.21 8.68 11.67
CA ALA A 640 24.36 7.82 11.94
C ALA A 640 24.83 7.06 10.69
N SER A 641 23.91 6.48 9.91
CA SER A 641 24.22 5.79 8.64
C SER A 641 24.78 6.78 7.61
N ALA A 642 24.13 7.94 7.47
CA ALA A 642 24.58 9.01 6.58
C ALA A 642 26.01 9.48 6.92
N ALA A 643 26.29 9.72 8.21
CA ALA A 643 27.62 10.11 8.68
C ALA A 643 28.67 9.02 8.46
N ALA A 644 28.33 7.75 8.71
CA ALA A 644 29.25 6.62 8.55
C ALA A 644 29.76 6.45 7.11
N ARG A 645 28.93 6.77 6.11
CA ARG A 645 29.31 6.74 4.69
C ARG A 645 29.76 8.09 4.12
N GLY A 646 29.83 9.14 4.94
CA GLY A 646 30.21 10.49 4.54
C GLY A 646 29.24 11.15 3.56
N ALA A 647 27.94 10.90 3.70
CA ALA A 647 26.91 11.50 2.87
C ALA A 647 26.68 12.98 3.20
N SER A 648 26.42 13.80 2.18
CA SER A 648 25.87 15.14 2.38
C SER A 648 24.41 15.03 2.83
N VAL A 649 24.07 15.72 3.92
CA VAL A 649 22.68 15.84 4.38
C VAL A 649 22.04 17.06 3.74
N LEU A 650 20.95 16.84 3.02
CA LEU A 650 20.17 17.88 2.33
C LEU A 650 19.08 18.47 3.22
N ALA A 651 18.49 17.67 4.11
CA ALA A 651 17.43 18.14 5.00
C ALA A 651 17.21 17.22 6.21
N ASP A 652 16.63 17.78 7.26
CA ASP A 652 16.14 17.04 8.42
C ASP A 652 14.63 16.78 8.31
N VAL A 653 14.21 15.56 8.60
CA VAL A 653 12.79 15.18 8.64
C VAL A 653 12.25 15.46 10.05
N ARG A 654 11.30 16.39 10.19
CA ARG A 654 10.90 16.94 11.51
C ARG A 654 9.55 16.45 12.00
N GLY A 655 8.54 16.42 11.13
CA GLY A 655 7.19 16.02 11.56
C GLY A 655 6.25 15.79 10.39
N PHE A 656 5.18 15.03 10.67
CA PHE A 656 4.16 14.66 9.70
C PHE A 656 2.76 14.83 10.29
N GLY A 657 1.78 14.97 9.40
CA GLY A 657 0.38 15.04 9.80
C GLY A 657 -0.49 14.47 8.71
N ALA A 658 -1.54 13.76 9.10
CA ALA A 658 -2.52 13.22 8.18
C ALA A 658 -3.92 13.34 8.80
N SER A 659 -4.93 13.51 7.95
CA SER A 659 -6.33 13.63 8.37
C SER A 659 -7.25 13.31 7.19
N GLY A 660 -8.55 13.22 7.46
CA GLY A 660 -9.53 12.99 6.41
C GLY A 660 -10.89 13.64 6.68
N GLU A 661 -11.76 13.48 5.68
CA GLU A 661 -13.17 13.82 5.70
C GLU A 661 -13.99 12.63 5.21
N SER A 662 -15.25 12.59 5.63
CA SER A 662 -16.27 11.62 5.24
C SER A 662 -17.13 12.10 4.04
N VAL A 663 -16.56 12.92 3.15
CA VAL A 663 -17.30 13.58 2.06
C VAL A 663 -17.71 12.66 0.91
N GLY A 664 -17.14 11.45 0.85
CA GLY A 664 -17.39 10.46 -0.20
C GLY A 664 -16.37 10.46 -1.33
N ILE A 665 -16.39 9.38 -2.12
CA ILE A 665 -15.46 9.15 -3.24
C ILE A 665 -15.42 10.35 -4.20
N GLY A 666 -14.21 10.77 -4.59
CA GLY A 666 -14.00 11.80 -5.59
C GLY A 666 -14.31 13.23 -5.13
N ARG A 667 -14.72 13.43 -3.87
CA ARG A 667 -15.16 14.73 -3.34
C ARG A 667 -14.09 15.36 -2.44
N ILE A 668 -14.25 16.65 -2.15
CA ILE A 668 -13.40 17.40 -1.23
C ILE A 668 -14.27 18.39 -0.44
N GLY A 669 -14.06 18.47 0.87
CA GLY A 669 -14.65 19.49 1.72
C GLY A 669 -14.18 20.89 1.32
N ARG A 670 -14.99 21.90 1.61
CA ARG A 670 -14.70 23.29 1.23
C ARG A 670 -14.30 24.16 2.40
N ASP A 671 -14.53 23.74 3.64
CA ASP A 671 -14.23 24.54 4.83
C ASP A 671 -12.73 24.60 5.15
N GLY A 672 -11.97 23.57 4.74
CA GLY A 672 -10.53 23.47 4.96
C GLY A 672 -10.16 22.95 6.36
N GLU A 673 -11.13 22.54 7.18
CA GLU A 673 -10.89 22.16 8.58
C GLU A 673 -10.06 20.88 8.69
N ALA A 674 -10.45 19.83 7.96
CA ALA A 674 -9.70 18.58 7.98
C ALA A 674 -8.29 18.77 7.45
N TRP A 675 -8.13 19.50 6.36
CA TRP A 675 -6.82 19.82 5.81
C TRP A 675 -5.98 20.63 6.81
N ALA A 676 -6.57 21.60 7.52
CA ALA A 676 -5.89 22.33 8.60
C ALA A 676 -5.45 21.40 9.75
N ARG A 677 -6.22 20.36 10.09
CA ARG A 677 -5.79 19.35 11.08
C ARG A 677 -4.50 18.65 10.65
N ALA A 678 -4.37 18.24 9.39
CA ALA A 678 -3.12 17.64 8.90
C ALA A 678 -1.93 18.62 8.99
N LEU A 679 -2.14 19.89 8.61
CA LEU A 679 -1.11 20.93 8.71
C LEU A 679 -0.66 21.16 10.17
N ARG A 680 -1.62 21.30 11.09
CA ARG A 680 -1.35 21.50 12.51
C ARG A 680 -0.70 20.28 13.15
N ALA A 681 -1.10 19.06 12.76
CA ALA A 681 -0.48 17.84 13.24
C ALA A 681 1.01 17.76 12.84
N ALA A 682 1.33 18.11 11.59
CA ALA A 682 2.73 18.16 11.13
C ALA A 682 3.57 19.20 11.88
N LEU A 683 3.01 20.39 12.12
CA LEU A 683 3.64 21.43 12.93
C LEU A 683 3.87 20.98 14.38
N ALA A 684 2.85 20.36 14.98
CA ALA A 684 2.92 19.87 16.36
C ALA A 684 3.96 18.75 16.52
N GLU A 685 4.03 17.81 15.59
CA GLU A 685 5.04 16.76 15.62
C GLU A 685 6.46 17.33 15.44
N ALA A 686 6.60 18.36 14.59
CA ALA A 686 7.87 19.04 14.35
C ALA A 686 8.28 20.05 15.45
N ASP A 687 7.50 20.16 16.53
CA ASP A 687 7.66 21.19 17.58
C ASP A 687 7.88 22.59 16.98
N SER A 688 7.02 22.95 16.01
CA SER A 688 7.15 24.15 15.20
C SER A 688 5.88 25.00 15.22
N THR A 689 6.05 26.32 15.21
CA THR A 689 4.94 27.27 15.04
C THR A 689 4.78 27.67 13.58
N PRO A 690 3.58 28.14 13.16
CA PRO A 690 3.35 28.58 11.77
C PRO A 690 4.33 29.68 11.31
N GLU A 691 4.76 30.57 12.20
CA GLU A 691 5.67 31.68 11.90
C GLU A 691 7.09 31.21 11.56
N GLN A 692 7.47 30.01 12.02
CA GLN A 692 8.78 29.40 11.75
C GLN A 692 8.84 28.70 10.39
N ILE A 693 7.72 28.58 9.66
CA ILE A 693 7.70 27.98 8.33
C ILE A 693 8.21 29.00 7.32
N ASP A 694 9.37 28.78 6.72
CA ASP A 694 9.94 29.69 5.73
C ASP A 694 9.18 29.63 4.40
N THR A 695 8.80 28.43 3.96
CA THR A 695 8.07 28.22 2.70
C THR A 695 7.04 27.10 2.83
N VAL A 696 5.83 27.36 2.31
CA VAL A 696 4.79 26.33 2.10
C VAL A 696 4.91 25.82 0.66
N VAL A 697 5.16 24.54 0.49
CA VAL A 697 5.04 23.84 -0.80
C VAL A 697 3.56 23.50 -1.00
N SER A 698 2.93 24.25 -1.89
CA SER A 698 1.49 24.22 -2.12
C SER A 698 1.02 22.97 -2.86
N ALA A 699 -0.15 22.48 -2.49
CA ALA A 699 -0.85 21.43 -3.22
C ALA A 699 -1.78 21.97 -4.31
N ALA A 700 -1.91 23.29 -4.45
CA ALA A 700 -2.88 23.96 -5.32
C ALA A 700 -2.67 23.54 -6.78
N SER A 701 -3.76 23.20 -7.45
CA SER A 701 -3.74 22.60 -8.79
C SER A 701 -4.34 23.51 -9.86
N GLY A 702 -4.83 24.70 -9.49
CA GLY A 702 -5.59 25.57 -10.38
C GLY A 702 -7.08 25.23 -10.42
N TYR A 703 -7.49 24.11 -9.80
CA TYR A 703 -8.91 23.79 -9.65
C TYR A 703 -9.51 24.54 -8.46
N ARG A 704 -10.45 25.44 -8.75
CA ARG A 704 -11.06 26.36 -7.78
C ARG A 704 -11.57 25.70 -6.48
N LEU A 705 -12.08 24.47 -6.53
CA LEU A 705 -12.55 23.80 -5.30
C LEU A 705 -11.38 23.41 -4.38
N VAL A 706 -10.32 22.84 -4.95
CA VAL A 706 -9.10 22.45 -4.23
C VAL A 706 -8.40 23.69 -3.69
N ASP A 707 -8.16 24.67 -4.55
CA ASP A 707 -7.41 25.88 -4.20
C ASP A 707 -8.14 26.66 -3.09
N LEU A 708 -9.47 26.77 -3.16
CA LEU A 708 -10.27 27.40 -2.10
C LEU A 708 -10.14 26.65 -0.76
N ALA A 709 -10.25 25.32 -0.78
CA ALA A 709 -10.12 24.50 0.41
C ALA A 709 -8.72 24.65 1.04
N GLN A 710 -7.67 24.64 0.22
CA GLN A 710 -6.30 24.82 0.68
C GLN A 710 -6.09 26.20 1.30
N ARG A 711 -6.53 27.29 0.65
CA ARG A 711 -6.38 28.64 1.20
C ARG A 711 -7.02 28.76 2.58
N ARG A 712 -8.22 28.17 2.75
CA ARG A 712 -8.89 28.14 4.05
C ARG A 712 -8.11 27.31 5.06
N ALA A 713 -7.61 26.16 4.65
CA ALA A 713 -6.77 25.32 5.50
C ALA A 713 -5.50 26.04 5.99
N LEU A 714 -4.81 26.74 5.09
CA LEU A 714 -3.64 27.56 5.44
C LEU A 714 -4.02 28.69 6.41
N ALA A 715 -5.14 29.39 6.19
CA ALA A 715 -5.61 30.42 7.12
C ALA A 715 -5.93 29.85 8.50
N LEU A 716 -6.65 28.73 8.56
CA LEU A 716 -6.97 28.03 9.80
C LEU A 716 -5.71 27.55 10.53
N ALA A 717 -4.69 27.11 9.79
CA ALA A 717 -3.41 26.68 10.36
C ALA A 717 -2.45 27.83 10.71
N GLY A 718 -2.82 29.10 10.50
CA GLY A 718 -1.94 30.25 10.76
C GLY A 718 -0.85 30.47 9.70
N LEU A 719 -0.99 29.84 8.53
CA LEU A 719 -0.01 29.82 7.44
C LEU A 719 -0.36 30.75 6.27
N ALA A 720 -1.46 31.51 6.33
CA ALA A 720 -1.94 32.33 5.20
C ALA A 720 -0.93 33.37 4.69
N GLU A 721 -0.14 33.96 5.60
CA GLU A 721 0.86 34.99 5.26
C GLU A 721 2.24 34.39 4.94
N ARG A 722 2.37 33.06 4.94
CA ARG A 722 3.66 32.42 4.66
C ARG A 722 3.94 32.36 3.16
N PRO A 723 5.20 32.58 2.73
CA PRO A 723 5.59 32.42 1.34
C PRO A 723 5.18 31.04 0.81
N THR A 724 4.58 31.02 -0.38
CA THR A 724 4.06 29.80 -0.99
C THR A 724 4.78 29.53 -2.30
N HIS A 725 5.33 28.31 -2.43
CA HIS A 725 5.89 27.79 -3.67
C HIS A 725 4.90 26.78 -4.27
N THR A 726 4.52 26.94 -5.54
CA THR A 726 3.49 26.10 -6.18
C THR A 726 4.03 25.40 -7.43
N PRO A 727 4.81 24.30 -7.28
CA PRO A 727 5.41 23.58 -8.40
C PRO A 727 4.40 23.15 -9.47
N LYS A 728 3.16 22.79 -9.08
CA LYS A 728 2.11 22.34 -10.00
C LYS A 728 1.74 23.37 -11.08
N ALA A 729 2.02 24.66 -10.86
CA ALA A 729 1.85 25.69 -11.89
C ALA A 729 2.71 25.43 -13.14
N GLN A 730 3.86 24.76 -12.96
CA GLN A 730 4.82 24.44 -14.02
C GLN A 730 4.89 22.94 -14.29
N LEU A 731 4.78 22.10 -13.26
CA LEU A 731 4.91 20.64 -13.41
C LEU A 731 3.58 19.93 -13.71
N GLY A 732 2.44 20.59 -13.49
CA GLY A 732 1.12 19.97 -13.59
C GLY A 732 0.78 19.11 -12.36
N GLU A 733 -0.39 18.48 -12.39
CA GLU A 733 -0.88 17.56 -11.38
C GLU A 733 -0.38 16.15 -11.69
N THR A 734 0.64 15.72 -10.95
CA THR A 734 1.21 14.38 -11.06
C THR A 734 0.63 13.40 -10.03
N TYR A 735 -0.51 13.75 -9.40
CA TYR A 735 -1.18 12.96 -8.36
C TYR A 735 -0.21 12.54 -7.25
N GLY A 736 0.12 11.25 -7.16
CA GLY A 736 0.82 10.66 -6.03
C GLY A 736 2.18 11.28 -5.83
N SER A 737 2.90 11.52 -6.92
CA SER A 737 4.26 12.07 -6.97
C SER A 737 4.34 13.58 -6.75
N ALA A 738 3.21 14.30 -6.70
CA ALA A 738 3.23 15.77 -6.68
C ALA A 738 3.89 16.35 -5.42
N GLY A 739 3.63 15.76 -4.26
CA GLY A 739 4.26 16.17 -3.00
C GLY A 739 5.78 15.93 -3.01
N ALA A 740 6.22 14.76 -3.50
CA ALA A 740 7.63 14.43 -3.61
C ALA A 740 8.36 15.30 -4.64
N LEU A 741 7.75 15.59 -5.79
CA LEU A 741 8.30 16.53 -6.77
C LEU A 741 8.36 17.96 -6.22
N GLY A 742 7.42 18.34 -5.35
CA GLY A 742 7.50 19.59 -4.60
C GLY A 742 8.69 19.64 -3.64
N LEU A 743 9.04 18.51 -3.00
CA LEU A 743 10.27 18.42 -2.21
C LEU A 743 11.51 18.54 -3.09
N VAL A 744 11.54 17.85 -4.24
CA VAL A 744 12.64 17.92 -5.20
C VAL A 744 12.84 19.35 -5.68
N ALA A 745 11.75 20.05 -6.03
CA ALA A 745 11.79 21.45 -6.43
C ALA A 745 12.40 22.35 -5.33
N ALA A 746 12.05 22.09 -4.07
CA ALA A 746 12.56 22.87 -2.94
C ALA A 746 14.02 22.56 -2.55
N LEU A 747 14.45 21.29 -2.65
CA LEU A 747 15.79 20.87 -2.21
C LEU A 747 16.84 20.85 -3.33
N ALA A 748 16.42 20.76 -4.60
CA ALA A 748 17.33 20.75 -5.74
C ALA A 748 17.25 22.02 -6.61
N GLY A 749 16.18 22.82 -6.46
CA GLY A 749 16.01 24.08 -7.18
C GLY A 749 16.57 25.29 -6.42
N ASP A 750 16.21 26.49 -6.88
CA ASP A 750 16.67 27.77 -6.30
C ASP A 750 15.83 28.24 -5.10
N ALA A 751 15.03 27.37 -4.50
CA ALA A 751 14.24 27.73 -3.33
C ALA A 751 15.18 28.08 -2.16
N PRO A 752 14.87 29.13 -1.36
CA PRO A 752 15.69 29.47 -0.21
C PRO A 752 15.73 28.31 0.79
N ALA A 753 16.92 27.97 1.27
CA ALA A 753 17.09 27.04 2.37
C ALA A 753 16.30 27.52 3.61
N GLY A 754 15.71 26.60 4.36
CA GLY A 754 14.86 26.90 5.51
C GLY A 754 13.90 25.77 5.84
N ARG A 755 12.97 26.06 6.75
CA ARG A 755 11.91 25.14 7.18
C ARG A 755 10.77 25.13 6.17
N LEU A 756 10.60 24.00 5.51
CA LEU A 756 9.60 23.75 4.49
C LEU A 756 8.39 23.06 5.12
N LEU A 757 7.18 23.49 4.75
CA LEU A 757 5.96 22.74 4.99
C LEU A 757 5.42 22.22 3.65
N LEU A 758 5.36 20.91 3.50
CA LEU A 758 4.77 20.24 2.34
C LEU A 758 3.31 19.97 2.60
N SER A 759 2.45 20.38 1.68
CA SER A 759 1.01 20.10 1.72
C SER A 759 0.61 19.16 0.59
N SER A 760 -0.28 18.21 0.88
CA SER A 760 -0.82 17.28 -0.11
C SER A 760 -2.30 16.99 0.16
N PHE A 761 -3.03 16.65 -0.90
CA PHE A 761 -4.43 16.23 -0.82
C PHE A 761 -4.68 15.08 -1.78
N ALA A 762 -5.74 14.32 -1.52
CA ALA A 762 -6.33 13.41 -2.48
C ALA A 762 -7.84 13.66 -2.56
N TYR A 763 -8.40 13.43 -3.75
CA TYR A 763 -9.85 13.34 -3.90
C TYR A 763 -10.39 12.24 -2.98
N GLY A 764 -11.63 12.44 -2.53
CA GLY A 764 -12.21 11.70 -1.41
C GLY A 764 -12.13 12.47 -0.08
N GLY A 765 -11.26 13.49 0.03
CA GLY A 765 -11.06 14.27 1.25
C GLY A 765 -9.98 13.69 2.18
N SER A 766 -8.83 13.28 1.62
CA SER A 766 -7.66 12.87 2.41
C SER A 766 -6.58 13.94 2.32
N TYR A 767 -5.92 14.24 3.43
CA TYR A 767 -4.92 15.30 3.51
C TYR A 767 -3.70 14.82 4.28
N ALA A 768 -2.51 15.23 3.81
CA ALA A 768 -1.27 14.96 4.53
C ALA A 768 -0.29 16.11 4.38
N ALA A 769 0.54 16.31 5.40
CA ALA A 769 1.56 17.33 5.45
C ALA A 769 2.86 16.82 6.08
N ALA A 770 3.98 17.45 5.74
CA ALA A 770 5.29 17.19 6.32
C ALA A 770 6.04 18.50 6.60
N VAL A 771 6.81 18.53 7.68
CA VAL A 771 7.77 19.60 7.98
C VAL A 771 9.18 19.07 7.79
N ILE A 772 9.96 19.76 6.95
CA ILE A 772 11.31 19.37 6.56
C ILE A 772 12.22 20.59 6.67
N ASP A 773 13.33 20.49 7.39
CA ASP A 773 14.30 21.58 7.54
C ASP A 773 15.41 21.40 6.52
N ALA A 774 15.40 22.19 5.44
CA ALA A 774 16.44 22.14 4.42
C ALA A 774 17.77 22.67 5.00
N ARG A 775 18.84 21.90 4.80
CA ARG A 775 20.21 22.31 5.15
C ARG A 775 20.83 23.09 3.97
N PRO A 776 21.65 24.12 4.26
CA PRO A 776 22.32 24.93 3.24
C PRO A 776 23.43 24.19 2.49
#